data_AF-A0A1W5Z2L5-F1
#
_entry.id   AF-A0A1W5Z2L5-F1
#
_cell.length_a   1.000
_cell.length_b   1.000
_cell.length_c   1.000
_cell.angle_alpha   90.00
_cell.angle_beta   90.00
_cell.angle_gamma   90.00
#
_symmetry.space_group_name_H-M   'P 1'
#
loop_
_entity.id
_entity.type
_entity.pdbx_description
1 polymer ?
#
loop_
_entity_poly.entity_id
_entity_poly.type
_entity_poly.pdbx_seq_one_letter_code
_entity_poly.pdbx_strand_id
1 'polypeptide(L)'
;MVTFQELNDLRLGRLQAAVTDWQAMIDKLVKVADGGNGQVSAADMDRKAKAADWKGLNATVTKEFVTVTAREFDDVVTVARSVHTILSGAHTKLTRHKADLADAVSRAAKKNIYVNDKGVVNAALPSPQAAGDAKIEPPTQAEIDAVAKEISTILTAAGETDSTAATALRFHAKDKHGFESSGFKSFDAAQKSIDDSDELVALGKLDPSRITNEQLERFNALLKAHPNDPVFAERVALGLGPEGTLKFFAGAVDLDSWENRDGGGTGTREAREERMKLLGTLEKQLGTTLATASHSNSEGMEAWKERVVALGGEDVGNGKGTSQTRVYGFQAMSNLMRHGTYEAGFLNDYGNALVKFEKENTGDVRDPGPGGKRREDVLPWDRLPSYAKIDQLHYGENNDAGTDPMTGFMKALAHNPDAATDFFSSTDPQDNAQHVLKDRKPFNDVVPDSMGYGKSASDYKGPNASYEATGDALVAAATGVDPDDRSARPVEHTGQHRQVLDNSLKYLAQRGDDFPAELRDDMAIVLTNHGDVVHHSASALADDPKDPRLLDREQLLEVSKQISRDQNAYGMLNEGLNREMVRDIHEDNPKDPKETLLRAGNTVGFLEQARYQALETDKDDPSWDAKWLYHGFGSIVNFAPGVGDLAQRGIDAVAYEWQTQEQERIDDILVRDNQKVFEGRENQLQALADEWAKANPGHSNTRYTLTNEINGAAYNGNDRAKGLGGG
;
A
#
# COMPACT_ATOMS: atom_id res chain seq x y z
N MET A 1 33.64 25.62 -9.07
CA MET A 1 34.72 24.62 -9.19
C MET A 1 35.83 25.06 -8.25
N VAL A 2 36.37 24.15 -7.44
CA VAL A 2 37.46 24.44 -6.51
C VAL A 2 38.73 24.78 -7.29
N THR A 3 39.40 25.87 -6.93
CA THR A 3 40.64 26.31 -7.56
C THR A 3 41.87 25.60 -6.96
N PHE A 4 42.96 25.59 -7.71
CA PHE A 4 44.25 25.05 -7.24
C PHE A 4 44.66 25.67 -5.90
N GLN A 5 44.60 27.00 -5.81
CA GLN A 5 44.96 27.73 -4.59
C GLN A 5 44.05 27.38 -3.42
N GLU A 6 42.74 27.32 -3.63
CA GLU A 6 41.78 26.97 -2.56
C GLU A 6 42.08 25.58 -1.96
N LEU A 7 42.32 24.57 -2.79
CA LEU A 7 42.63 23.21 -2.30
C LEU A 7 44.02 23.14 -1.65
N ASN A 8 45.02 23.77 -2.26
CA ASN A 8 46.39 23.79 -1.72
C ASN A 8 46.46 24.47 -0.35
N ASP A 9 45.75 25.58 -0.19
CA ASP A 9 45.77 26.39 1.03
C ASP A 9 44.72 25.93 2.07
N LEU A 10 43.88 24.95 1.72
CA LEU A 10 42.76 24.46 2.55
C LEU A 10 43.22 24.04 3.95
N ARG A 11 42.59 24.58 4.98
CA ARG A 11 42.87 24.28 6.40
C ARG A 11 41.73 23.50 7.01
N LEU A 12 41.96 22.21 7.31
CA LEU A 12 40.92 21.27 7.74
C LEU A 12 40.74 21.17 9.26
N GLY A 13 41.55 21.87 10.06
CA GLY A 13 41.52 21.75 11.53
C GLY A 13 40.18 22.14 12.17
N ARG A 14 39.46 23.13 11.62
CA ARG A 14 38.12 23.50 12.12
C ARG A 14 37.07 22.45 11.77
N LEU A 15 37.18 21.83 10.60
CA LEU A 15 36.29 20.74 10.20
C LEU A 15 36.52 19.51 11.09
N GLN A 16 37.77 19.17 11.40
CA GLN A 16 38.10 18.12 12.37
C GLN A 16 37.54 18.41 13.77
N ALA A 17 37.63 19.65 14.23
CA ALA A 17 37.04 20.05 15.52
C ALA A 17 35.51 19.89 15.50
N ALA A 18 34.84 20.31 14.42
CA ALA A 18 33.41 20.12 14.26
C ALA A 18 33.00 18.63 14.26
N VAL A 19 33.79 17.76 13.62
CA VAL A 19 33.58 16.30 13.68
C VAL A 19 33.63 15.80 15.13
N THR A 20 34.66 16.20 15.89
CA THR A 20 34.78 15.83 17.31
C THR A 20 33.62 16.36 18.15
N ASP A 21 33.18 17.60 17.92
CA ASP A 21 32.09 18.22 18.66
C ASP A 21 30.74 17.53 18.37
N TRP A 22 30.48 17.17 17.11
CA TRP A 22 29.28 16.41 16.73
C TRP A 22 29.27 15.00 17.32
N GLN A 23 30.42 14.32 17.39
CA GLN A 23 30.52 13.04 18.10
C GLN A 23 30.13 13.20 19.57
N ALA A 24 30.64 14.22 20.24
CA ALA A 24 30.28 14.50 21.64
C ALA A 24 28.80 14.89 21.81
N MET A 25 28.18 15.49 20.80
CA MET A 25 26.73 15.78 20.79
C MET A 25 25.92 14.49 20.68
N ILE A 26 26.28 13.58 19.76
CA ILE A 26 25.64 12.28 19.60
C ILE A 26 25.67 11.50 20.92
N ASP A 27 26.81 11.45 21.59
CA ASP A 27 26.96 10.76 22.88
C ASP A 27 26.04 11.32 23.98
N LYS A 28 25.65 12.59 23.88
CA LYS A 28 24.68 13.23 24.80
C LYS A 28 23.24 12.95 24.38
N LEU A 29 22.93 13.08 23.10
CA LEU A 29 21.58 12.85 22.56
C LEU A 29 21.15 11.40 22.77
N VAL A 30 22.03 10.43 22.53
CA VAL A 30 21.78 9.00 22.80
C VAL A 30 21.41 8.76 24.27
N LYS A 31 22.04 9.47 25.21
CA LYS A 31 21.68 9.33 26.64
C LYS A 31 20.30 9.88 26.96
N VAL A 32 19.82 10.89 26.23
CA VAL A 32 18.47 11.45 26.42
C VAL A 32 17.43 10.56 25.73
N ALA A 33 17.73 10.04 24.54
CA ALA A 33 16.87 9.17 23.76
C ALA A 33 16.72 7.78 24.41
N ASP A 34 17.83 7.05 24.53
CA ASP A 34 17.86 5.65 24.97
C ASP A 34 18.03 5.50 26.49
N GLY A 35 18.64 6.49 27.14
CA GLY A 35 18.95 6.44 28.57
C GLY A 35 20.35 5.92 28.90
N GLY A 36 20.60 5.75 30.20
CA GLY A 36 21.85 5.24 30.75
C GLY A 36 21.92 5.44 32.26
N ASN A 37 22.58 4.52 32.98
CA ASN A 37 22.81 4.60 34.43
C ASN A 37 21.53 4.79 35.29
N GLY A 38 20.37 4.31 34.83
CA GLY A 38 19.10 4.38 35.57
C GLY A 38 18.39 5.74 35.54
N GLN A 39 18.76 6.65 34.63
CA GLN A 39 18.07 7.93 34.44
C GLN A 39 16.90 7.80 33.46
N VAL A 40 15.88 8.66 33.62
CA VAL A 40 14.70 8.71 32.74
C VAL A 40 15.11 9.19 31.34
N SER A 41 14.71 8.43 30.31
CA SER A 41 14.92 8.73 28.89
C SER A 41 13.60 8.87 28.11
N ALA A 42 13.69 9.33 26.86
CA ALA A 42 12.56 9.34 25.93
C ALA A 42 11.97 7.94 25.73
N ALA A 43 12.83 6.93 25.49
CA ALA A 43 12.41 5.53 25.36
C ALA A 43 11.74 4.99 26.65
N ASP A 44 12.18 5.45 27.82
CA ASP A 44 11.51 5.11 29.09
C ASP A 44 10.12 5.74 29.21
N MET A 45 9.96 6.97 28.73
CA MET A 45 8.66 7.66 28.72
C MET A 45 7.70 7.00 27.73
N ASP A 46 8.16 6.66 26.52
CA ASP A 46 7.36 5.94 25.52
C ASP A 46 6.85 4.60 26.07
N ARG A 47 7.77 3.78 26.62
CA ARG A 47 7.40 2.48 27.19
C ARG A 47 6.39 2.60 28.33
N LYS A 48 6.55 3.62 29.19
CA LYS A 48 5.60 3.88 30.28
C LYS A 48 4.25 4.39 29.78
N ALA A 49 4.23 5.23 28.74
CA ALA A 49 3.01 5.73 28.13
C ALA A 49 2.21 4.60 27.48
N LYS A 50 2.88 3.74 26.70
CA LYS A 50 2.30 2.54 26.09
C LYS A 50 1.79 1.55 27.13
N ALA A 51 2.55 1.31 28.21
CA ALA A 51 2.17 0.38 29.28
C ALA A 51 1.14 0.94 30.28
N ALA A 52 0.84 2.24 30.25
CA ALA A 52 -0.09 2.83 31.20
C ALA A 52 -1.52 2.36 30.95
N ASP A 53 -2.18 1.79 31.95
CA ASP A 53 -3.61 1.42 31.92
C ASP A 53 -4.53 2.64 32.17
N TRP A 54 -4.18 3.77 31.55
CA TRP A 54 -4.96 4.99 31.56
C TRP A 54 -5.86 5.06 30.32
N LYS A 55 -7.16 5.33 30.52
CA LYS A 55 -8.21 5.32 29.49
C LYS A 55 -9.00 6.64 29.46
N GLY A 56 -9.64 6.92 28.33
CA GLY A 56 -10.44 8.12 28.07
C GLY A 56 -9.78 9.07 27.05
N LEU A 57 -10.51 10.07 26.57
CA LEU A 57 -10.06 10.98 25.49
C LEU A 57 -8.67 11.60 25.76
N ASN A 58 -8.45 12.07 26.98
CA ASN A 58 -7.16 12.67 27.36
C ASN A 58 -6.02 11.65 27.31
N ALA A 59 -6.30 10.38 27.58
CA ALA A 59 -5.29 9.32 27.52
C ALA A 59 -4.84 9.10 26.08
N THR A 60 -5.77 9.10 25.11
CA THR A 60 -5.46 8.98 23.68
C THR A 60 -4.50 10.08 23.24
N VAL A 61 -4.87 11.35 23.45
CA VAL A 61 -4.06 12.51 23.05
C VAL A 61 -2.70 12.53 23.74
N THR A 62 -2.67 12.25 25.04
CA THR A 62 -1.42 12.39 25.82
C THR A 62 -0.45 11.24 25.54
N LYS A 63 -0.94 10.00 25.40
CA LYS A 63 -0.08 8.85 25.08
C LYS A 63 0.56 9.04 23.72
N GLU A 64 -0.22 9.43 22.72
CA GLU A 64 0.28 9.75 21.40
C GLU A 64 1.30 10.88 21.45
N PHE A 65 0.98 12.00 22.10
CA PHE A 65 1.93 13.11 22.27
C PHE A 65 3.26 12.67 22.89
N VAL A 66 3.23 11.84 23.93
CA VAL A 66 4.46 11.33 24.58
C VAL A 66 5.23 10.40 23.64
N THR A 67 4.56 9.50 22.94
CA THR A 67 5.20 8.57 21.98
C THR A 67 5.80 9.33 20.80
N VAL A 68 5.10 10.32 20.24
CA VAL A 68 5.61 11.19 19.17
C VAL A 68 6.81 12.00 19.68
N THR A 69 6.68 12.64 20.83
CA THR A 69 7.80 13.40 21.42
C THR A 69 9.01 12.51 21.68
N ALA A 70 8.80 11.27 22.11
CA ALA A 70 9.90 10.34 22.32
C ALA A 70 10.60 9.97 21.01
N ARG A 71 9.83 9.78 19.92
CA ARG A 71 10.36 9.51 18.58
C ARG A 71 11.23 10.65 18.05
N GLU A 72 10.85 11.91 18.30
CA GLU A 72 11.67 13.07 17.91
C GLU A 72 13.08 13.04 18.52
N PHE A 73 13.26 12.41 19.68
CA PHE A 73 14.60 12.21 20.27
C PHE A 73 15.44 11.16 19.51
N ASP A 74 14.80 10.15 18.92
CA ASP A 74 15.49 9.19 18.05
C ASP A 74 15.83 9.82 16.70
N ASP A 75 14.92 10.64 16.17
CA ASP A 75 15.12 11.35 14.90
C ASP A 75 16.26 12.37 15.01
N VAL A 76 16.35 13.15 16.10
CA VAL A 76 17.50 14.05 16.31
C VAL A 76 18.83 13.30 16.45
N VAL A 77 18.84 12.10 17.07
CA VAL A 77 20.03 11.24 17.11
C VAL A 77 20.42 10.78 15.71
N THR A 78 19.45 10.42 14.88
CA THR A 78 19.63 10.01 13.49
C THR A 78 20.25 11.13 12.66
N VAL A 79 19.67 12.35 12.73
CA VAL A 79 20.20 13.54 12.05
C VAL A 79 21.61 13.87 12.54
N ALA A 80 21.86 13.86 13.85
CA ALA A 80 23.18 14.15 14.41
C ALA A 80 24.26 13.16 13.92
N ARG A 81 23.94 11.86 13.88
CA ARG A 81 24.81 10.82 13.31
C ARG A 81 25.08 11.03 11.82
N SER A 82 24.06 11.47 11.08
CA SER A 82 24.21 11.78 9.67
C SER A 82 25.12 12.99 9.44
N VAL A 83 24.91 14.09 10.17
CA VAL A 83 25.77 15.28 10.11
C VAL A 83 27.22 14.92 10.44
N HIS A 84 27.46 14.14 11.49
CA HIS A 84 28.80 13.65 11.81
C HIS A 84 29.41 12.83 10.66
N THR A 85 28.64 11.91 10.08
CA THR A 85 29.06 11.10 8.92
C THR A 85 29.45 11.97 7.73
N ILE A 86 28.66 12.99 7.41
CA ILE A 86 28.93 13.91 6.30
C ILE A 86 30.22 14.70 6.58
N LEU A 87 30.36 15.32 7.76
CA LEU A 87 31.51 16.14 8.10
C LEU A 87 32.80 15.31 8.15
N SER A 88 32.74 14.09 8.72
CA SER A 88 33.88 13.17 8.83
C SER A 88 34.32 12.66 7.46
N GLY A 89 33.36 12.31 6.59
CA GLY A 89 33.63 11.92 5.22
C GLY A 89 34.23 13.04 4.37
N ALA A 90 33.66 14.25 4.47
CA ALA A 90 34.18 15.44 3.81
C ALA A 90 35.62 15.73 4.26
N HIS A 91 35.88 15.68 5.57
CA HIS A 91 37.22 15.87 6.12
C HIS A 91 38.22 14.86 5.54
N THR A 92 37.86 13.59 5.56
CA THR A 92 38.70 12.49 5.06
C THR A 92 39.01 12.66 3.58
N LYS A 93 37.99 12.91 2.75
CA LYS A 93 38.15 13.07 1.29
C LYS A 93 38.91 14.34 0.92
N LEU A 94 38.59 15.49 1.52
CA LEU A 94 39.32 16.74 1.26
C LEU A 94 40.79 16.66 1.70
N THR A 95 41.09 15.96 2.80
CA THR A 95 42.47 15.68 3.23
C THR A 95 43.20 14.89 2.15
N ARG A 96 42.55 13.86 1.59
CA ARG A 96 43.10 13.04 0.52
C ARG A 96 43.31 13.84 -0.76
N HIS A 97 42.32 14.60 -1.23
CA HIS A 97 42.44 15.41 -2.45
C HIS A 97 43.57 16.44 -2.34
N LYS A 98 43.75 17.03 -1.16
CA LYS A 98 44.87 17.94 -0.87
C LYS A 98 46.22 17.22 -0.97
N ALA A 99 46.33 16.01 -0.42
CA ALA A 99 47.54 15.20 -0.52
C ALA A 99 47.82 14.77 -1.97
N ASP A 100 46.79 14.32 -2.69
CA ASP A 100 46.88 13.93 -4.10
C ASP A 100 47.33 15.11 -4.97
N LEU A 101 46.85 16.33 -4.69
CA LEU A 101 47.29 17.56 -5.37
C LEU A 101 48.78 17.83 -5.12
N ALA A 102 49.22 17.78 -3.86
CA ALA A 102 50.62 17.99 -3.50
C ALA A 102 51.55 16.96 -4.15
N ASP A 103 51.11 15.70 -4.20
CA ASP A 103 51.84 14.61 -4.83
C ASP A 103 51.90 14.77 -6.35
N ALA A 104 50.81 15.20 -7.00
CA ALA A 104 50.78 15.51 -8.43
C ALA A 104 51.76 16.64 -8.78
N VAL A 105 51.79 17.71 -7.98
CA VAL A 105 52.74 18.83 -8.14
C VAL A 105 54.19 18.35 -7.94
N SER A 106 54.44 17.50 -6.94
CA SER A 106 55.76 16.91 -6.69
C SER A 106 56.22 16.01 -7.85
N ARG A 107 55.31 15.22 -8.44
CA ARG A 107 55.59 14.41 -9.63
C ARG A 107 55.86 15.28 -10.86
N ALA A 108 55.07 16.35 -11.06
CA ALA A 108 55.26 17.31 -12.15
C ALA A 108 56.64 17.98 -12.08
N ALA A 109 57.06 18.41 -10.88
CA ALA A 109 58.36 19.04 -10.67
C ALA A 109 59.53 18.13 -11.08
N LYS A 110 59.43 16.81 -10.84
CA LYS A 110 60.44 15.82 -11.27
C LYS A 110 60.56 15.68 -12.80
N LYS A 111 59.58 16.17 -13.56
CA LYS A 111 59.56 16.20 -15.02
C LYS A 111 59.87 17.58 -15.60
N ASN A 112 60.43 18.50 -14.81
CA ASN A 112 60.63 19.89 -15.22
C ASN A 112 59.31 20.59 -15.59
N ILE A 113 58.21 20.27 -14.90
CA ILE A 113 56.90 20.91 -15.07
C ILE A 113 56.56 21.66 -13.77
N TYR A 114 56.18 22.93 -13.90
CA TYR A 114 55.74 23.77 -12.78
C TYR A 114 54.27 24.11 -12.92
N VAL A 115 53.57 24.10 -11.78
CA VAL A 115 52.17 24.52 -11.66
C VAL A 115 52.16 25.83 -10.90
N ASN A 116 51.61 26.89 -11.49
CA ASN A 116 51.51 28.17 -10.78
C ASN A 116 50.35 28.18 -9.77
N ASP A 117 50.27 29.25 -9.00
CA ASP A 117 49.20 29.53 -8.02
C ASP A 117 47.79 29.44 -8.61
N LYS A 118 47.62 29.75 -9.89
CA LYS A 118 46.36 29.65 -10.63
C LYS A 118 46.09 28.25 -11.21
N GLY A 119 46.96 27.26 -10.96
CA GLY A 119 46.83 25.91 -11.50
C GLY A 119 47.26 25.77 -12.97
N VAL A 120 47.90 26.79 -13.56
CA VAL A 120 48.41 26.74 -14.93
C VAL A 120 49.72 25.94 -14.96
N VAL A 121 49.73 24.90 -15.78
CA VAL A 121 50.86 23.98 -15.95
C VAL A 121 51.79 24.50 -17.04
N ASN A 122 53.06 24.70 -16.69
CA ASN A 122 54.09 25.27 -17.57
C ASN A 122 55.36 24.42 -17.53
N ALA A 123 56.14 24.44 -18.62
CA ALA A 123 57.50 23.93 -18.58
C ALA A 123 58.37 24.78 -17.65
N ALA A 124 59.14 24.12 -16.78
CA ALA A 124 60.05 24.73 -15.82
C ALA A 124 61.49 24.38 -16.21
N LEU A 125 62.02 25.12 -17.18
CA LEU A 125 63.40 24.98 -17.62
C LEU A 125 64.26 26.08 -16.99
N PRO A 126 65.44 25.74 -16.43
CA PRO A 126 66.38 26.76 -15.99
C PRO A 126 66.87 27.57 -17.19
N SER A 127 67.20 28.85 -16.95
CA SER A 127 67.78 29.71 -17.98
C SER A 127 69.08 29.10 -18.54
N PRO A 128 69.47 29.41 -19.80
CA PRO A 128 70.74 28.91 -20.36
C PRO A 128 71.97 29.22 -19.49
N GLN A 129 71.93 30.34 -18.74
CA GLN A 129 72.99 30.73 -17.81
C GLN A 129 73.01 29.89 -16.53
N ALA A 130 71.86 29.39 -16.09
CA ALA A 130 71.73 28.52 -14.92
C ALA A 130 71.92 27.03 -15.27
N ALA A 131 71.66 26.64 -16.52
CA ALA A 131 71.81 25.26 -17.01
C ALA A 131 73.26 24.88 -17.33
N GLY A 132 74.11 25.85 -17.71
CA GLY A 132 75.49 25.57 -18.13
C GLY A 132 75.55 24.60 -19.32
N ASP A 133 76.43 23.58 -19.25
CA ASP A 133 76.56 22.53 -20.27
C ASP A 133 75.58 21.36 -20.10
N ALA A 134 74.70 21.40 -19.08
CA ALA A 134 73.78 20.29 -18.79
C ALA A 134 72.66 20.21 -19.84
N LYS A 135 72.52 19.04 -20.49
CA LYS A 135 71.36 18.75 -21.35
C LYS A 135 70.16 18.39 -20.47
N ILE A 136 69.26 19.35 -20.30
CA ILE A 136 67.97 19.14 -19.64
C ILE A 136 66.93 18.93 -20.74
N GLU A 137 66.32 17.75 -20.76
CA GLU A 137 65.23 17.48 -21.70
C GLU A 137 63.97 18.26 -21.26
N PRO A 138 63.36 19.04 -22.18
CA PRO A 138 62.11 19.73 -21.89
C PRO A 138 60.97 18.71 -21.76
N PRO A 139 59.99 18.96 -20.89
CA PRO A 139 58.79 18.13 -20.85
C PRO A 139 58.09 18.21 -22.21
N THR A 140 57.58 17.08 -22.67
CA THR A 140 56.76 17.02 -23.87
C THR A 140 55.40 17.68 -23.62
N GLN A 141 54.73 18.15 -24.68
CA GLN A 141 53.38 18.69 -24.54
C GLN A 141 52.40 17.66 -23.95
N ALA A 142 52.55 16.38 -24.31
CA ALA A 142 51.74 15.30 -23.76
C ALA A 142 51.91 15.13 -22.23
N GLU A 143 53.11 15.37 -21.70
CA GLU A 143 53.34 15.34 -20.25
C GLU A 143 52.74 16.54 -19.53
N ILE A 144 52.82 17.73 -20.13
CA ILE A 144 52.17 18.95 -19.62
C ILE A 144 50.65 18.74 -19.59
N ASP A 145 50.07 18.24 -20.69
CA ASP A 145 48.63 18.00 -20.80
C ASP A 145 48.17 16.92 -19.81
N ALA A 146 48.98 15.87 -19.60
CA ALA A 146 48.69 14.83 -18.62
C ALA A 146 48.65 15.38 -17.18
N VAL A 147 49.62 16.23 -16.80
CA VAL A 147 49.62 16.89 -15.48
C VAL A 147 48.43 17.84 -15.35
N ALA A 148 48.12 18.63 -16.38
CA ALA A 148 46.96 19.52 -16.37
C ALA A 148 45.65 18.74 -16.19
N LYS A 149 45.51 17.59 -16.88
CA LYS A 149 44.35 16.69 -16.73
C LYS A 149 44.27 16.08 -15.34
N GLU A 150 45.40 15.62 -14.78
CA GLU A 150 45.47 15.06 -13.43
C GLU A 150 45.03 16.09 -12.38
N ILE A 151 45.58 17.31 -12.42
CA ILE A 151 45.20 18.40 -11.52
C ILE A 151 43.72 18.76 -11.67
N SER A 152 43.23 18.90 -12.90
CA SER A 152 41.82 19.17 -13.17
C SER A 152 40.89 18.09 -12.60
N THR A 153 41.29 16.82 -12.70
CA THR A 153 40.54 15.68 -12.14
C THR A 153 40.48 15.76 -10.61
N ILE A 154 41.61 16.04 -9.94
CA ILE A 154 41.66 16.20 -8.48
C ILE A 154 40.80 17.38 -8.01
N LEU A 155 40.89 18.52 -8.69
CA LEU A 155 40.10 19.71 -8.36
C LEU A 155 38.60 19.49 -8.57
N THR A 156 38.23 18.74 -9.60
CA THR A 156 36.84 18.34 -9.85
C THR A 156 36.32 17.44 -8.72
N ALA A 157 37.06 16.39 -8.36
CA ALA A 157 36.69 15.48 -7.27
C ALA A 157 36.62 16.18 -5.89
N ALA A 158 37.49 17.17 -5.66
CA ALA A 158 37.43 18.01 -4.47
C ALA A 158 36.17 18.90 -4.45
N GLY A 159 35.80 19.48 -5.60
CA GLY A 159 34.56 20.24 -5.75
C GLY A 159 33.30 19.40 -5.58
N GLU A 160 33.28 18.16 -6.08
CA GLU A 160 32.20 17.20 -5.86
C GLU A 160 32.05 16.89 -4.36
N THR A 161 33.16 16.63 -3.68
CA THR A 161 33.16 16.38 -2.21
C THR A 161 32.58 17.59 -1.45
N ASP A 162 32.96 18.81 -1.80
CA ASP A 162 32.43 20.02 -1.17
C ASP A 162 30.92 20.19 -1.43
N SER A 163 30.51 20.05 -2.69
CA SER A 163 29.10 20.16 -3.11
C SER A 163 28.20 19.14 -2.42
N THR A 164 28.67 17.90 -2.29
CA THR A 164 27.95 16.82 -1.62
C THR A 164 27.82 17.06 -0.14
N ALA A 165 28.90 17.50 0.52
CA ALA A 165 28.83 17.86 1.94
C ALA A 165 27.80 18.99 2.15
N ALA A 166 27.84 20.03 1.32
CA ALA A 166 26.92 21.15 1.41
C ALA A 166 25.47 20.73 1.15
N THR A 167 25.22 19.90 0.13
CA THR A 167 23.88 19.41 -0.22
C THR A 167 23.32 18.50 0.87
N ALA A 168 24.11 17.56 1.36
CA ALA A 168 23.71 16.65 2.43
C ALA A 168 23.44 17.39 3.77
N LEU A 169 24.22 18.42 4.09
CA LEU A 169 23.97 19.24 5.27
C LEU A 169 22.73 20.12 5.13
N ARG A 170 22.48 20.68 3.93
CA ARG A 170 21.25 21.44 3.66
C ARG A 170 20.00 20.58 3.71
N PHE A 171 20.10 19.31 3.33
CA PHE A 171 19.00 18.36 3.46
C PHE A 171 18.49 18.31 4.90
N HIS A 172 19.39 18.17 5.88
CA HIS A 172 19.07 18.16 7.33
C HIS A 172 18.70 19.53 7.93
N ALA A 173 18.82 20.61 7.16
CA ALA A 173 18.59 21.97 7.62
C ALA A 173 17.37 22.62 6.95
N LYS A 174 16.62 21.86 6.16
CA LYS A 174 15.45 22.36 5.40
C LYS A 174 14.24 22.57 6.30
N ASP A 175 14.11 21.80 7.36
CA ASP A 175 13.01 21.90 8.31
C ASP A 175 13.40 22.76 9.52
N LYS A 176 12.47 23.65 9.92
CA LYS A 176 12.66 24.54 11.07
C LYS A 176 12.21 23.92 12.40
N HIS A 177 11.32 22.93 12.34
CA HIS A 177 10.53 22.44 13.46
C HIS A 177 10.61 20.92 13.67
N GLY A 178 11.05 20.14 12.69
CA GLY A 178 11.21 18.68 12.79
C GLY A 178 12.61 18.17 12.49
N PHE A 179 12.88 16.92 12.86
CA PHE A 179 14.08 16.18 12.47
C PHE A 179 13.70 15.05 11.51
N GLU A 180 14.57 14.75 10.54
CA GLU A 180 14.33 13.64 9.64
C GLU A 180 14.52 12.29 10.36
N SER A 181 13.58 11.38 10.14
CA SER A 181 13.64 10.01 10.65
C SER A 181 14.67 9.12 9.92
N SER A 182 15.42 9.70 8.98
CA SER A 182 16.45 8.99 8.22
C SER A 182 17.65 9.89 7.90
N GLY A 183 18.79 9.27 7.61
CA GLY A 183 19.99 10.01 7.24
C GLY A 183 21.02 9.13 6.55
N PHE A 184 22.07 9.78 6.06
CA PHE A 184 23.16 9.12 5.35
C PHE A 184 24.01 8.24 6.25
N LYS A 185 24.21 6.98 5.84
CA LYS A 185 25.03 5.97 6.53
C LYS A 185 26.52 6.07 6.20
N SER A 186 26.86 6.67 5.07
CA SER A 186 28.24 6.98 4.68
C SER A 186 28.26 8.18 3.73
N PHE A 187 29.41 8.83 3.61
CA PHE A 187 29.57 9.92 2.65
C PHE A 187 29.43 9.44 1.20
N ASP A 188 29.94 8.25 0.87
CA ASP A 188 29.82 7.70 -0.48
C ASP A 188 28.37 7.35 -0.83
N ALA A 189 27.60 6.86 0.15
CA ALA A 189 26.17 6.67 -0.03
C ALA A 189 25.45 8.01 -0.23
N ALA A 190 25.84 9.06 0.50
CA ALA A 190 25.30 10.41 0.32
C ALA A 190 25.57 10.95 -1.09
N GLN A 191 26.83 10.88 -1.54
CA GLN A 191 27.24 11.27 -2.89
C GLN A 191 26.38 10.55 -3.93
N LYS A 192 26.32 9.21 -3.84
CA LYS A 192 25.59 8.39 -4.79
C LYS A 192 24.08 8.70 -4.81
N SER A 193 23.46 8.83 -3.64
CA SER A 193 22.03 9.17 -3.52
C SER A 193 21.73 10.54 -4.14
N ILE A 194 22.60 11.53 -3.88
CA ILE A 194 22.48 12.87 -4.48
C ILE A 194 22.63 12.81 -6.00
N ASP A 195 23.71 12.23 -6.52
CA ASP A 195 23.99 12.18 -7.96
C ASP A 195 22.89 11.43 -8.73
N ASP A 196 22.47 10.27 -8.23
CA ASP A 196 21.42 9.47 -8.85
C ASP A 196 20.06 10.19 -8.79
N SER A 197 19.75 10.90 -7.69
CA SER A 197 18.52 11.68 -7.58
C SER A 197 18.51 12.87 -8.54
N ASP A 198 19.66 13.54 -8.73
CA ASP A 198 19.79 14.69 -9.63
C ASP A 198 19.66 14.24 -11.09
N GLU A 199 20.27 13.11 -11.47
CA GLU A 199 20.08 12.50 -12.78
C GLU A 199 18.62 12.11 -13.03
N LEU A 200 17.98 11.46 -12.05
CA LEU A 200 16.58 11.08 -12.17
C LEU A 200 15.67 12.30 -12.33
N VAL A 201 15.86 13.33 -11.51
CA VAL A 201 15.08 14.57 -11.58
C VAL A 201 15.30 15.26 -12.92
N ALA A 202 16.53 15.24 -13.46
CA ALA A 202 16.82 15.77 -14.79
C ALA A 202 16.07 14.99 -15.89
N LEU A 203 16.04 13.65 -15.81
CA LEU A 203 15.27 12.80 -16.72
C LEU A 203 13.76 13.04 -16.59
N GLY A 204 13.24 13.18 -15.37
CA GLY A 204 11.82 13.43 -15.11
C GLY A 204 11.33 14.83 -15.49
N LYS A 205 12.26 15.77 -15.73
CA LYS A 205 11.97 17.12 -16.26
C LYS A 205 12.00 17.20 -17.79
N LEU A 206 12.38 16.12 -18.47
CA LEU A 206 12.24 16.03 -19.92
C LEU A 206 10.75 15.95 -20.30
N ASP A 207 10.45 16.28 -21.55
CA ASP A 207 9.12 16.05 -22.13
C ASP A 207 8.81 14.54 -22.10
N PRO A 208 7.83 14.08 -21.30
CA PRO A 208 7.58 12.66 -21.11
C PRO A 208 7.16 11.94 -22.39
N SER A 209 6.52 12.65 -23.33
CA SER A 209 6.16 12.10 -24.64
C SER A 209 7.39 11.83 -25.53
N ARG A 210 8.51 12.50 -25.24
CA ARG A 210 9.74 12.43 -26.02
C ARG A 210 10.83 11.57 -25.38
N ILE A 211 10.60 11.06 -24.17
CA ILE A 211 11.56 10.16 -23.51
C ILE A 211 11.69 8.84 -24.28
N THR A 212 12.92 8.42 -24.58
CA THR A 212 13.17 7.14 -25.27
C THR A 212 13.00 5.94 -24.31
N ASN A 213 12.99 4.72 -24.86
CA ASN A 213 12.94 3.52 -24.02
C ASN A 213 14.20 3.40 -23.15
N GLU A 214 15.38 3.74 -23.69
CA GLU A 214 16.65 3.70 -22.95
C GLU A 214 16.67 4.73 -21.81
N GLN A 215 16.11 5.92 -22.04
CA GLN A 215 15.99 6.95 -21.00
C GLN A 215 14.99 6.54 -19.91
N LEU A 216 13.86 5.93 -20.28
CA LEU A 216 12.88 5.42 -19.32
C LEU A 216 13.44 4.20 -18.54
N GLU A 217 14.21 3.34 -19.19
CA GLU A 217 14.95 2.26 -18.55
C GLU A 217 15.96 2.80 -17.54
N ARG A 218 16.73 3.85 -17.91
CA ARG A 218 17.64 4.52 -16.98
C ARG A 218 16.89 5.12 -15.78
N PHE A 219 15.76 5.79 -16.01
CA PHE A 219 14.91 6.33 -14.96
C PHE A 219 14.48 5.23 -13.97
N ASN A 220 13.95 4.11 -14.48
CA ASN A 220 13.56 2.96 -13.68
C ASN A 220 14.73 2.31 -12.93
N ALA A 221 15.91 2.23 -13.56
CA ALA A 221 17.11 1.68 -12.94
C ALA A 221 17.60 2.53 -11.76
N LEU A 222 17.49 3.86 -11.84
CA LEU A 222 17.82 4.77 -10.75
C LEU A 222 16.87 4.57 -9.56
N LEU A 223 15.55 4.54 -9.78
CA LEU A 223 14.57 4.26 -8.72
C LEU A 223 14.84 2.90 -8.04
N LYS A 224 15.05 1.86 -8.85
CA LYS A 224 15.28 0.49 -8.36
C LYS A 224 16.58 0.35 -7.56
N ALA A 225 17.58 1.21 -7.80
CA ALA A 225 18.85 1.18 -7.08
C ALA A 225 18.73 1.72 -5.64
N HIS A 226 17.64 2.41 -5.31
CA HIS A 226 17.41 3.07 -4.02
C HIS A 226 16.08 2.63 -3.36
N PRO A 227 15.86 1.32 -3.14
CA PRO A 227 14.63 0.84 -2.53
C PRO A 227 14.56 1.30 -1.06
N ASN A 228 13.45 1.92 -0.69
CA ASN A 228 13.20 2.40 0.68
C ASN A 228 14.31 3.33 1.22
N ASP A 229 14.98 4.11 0.36
CA ASP A 229 15.90 5.18 0.76
C ASP A 229 15.10 6.48 0.93
N PRO A 230 14.81 6.93 2.16
CA PRO A 230 13.93 8.09 2.35
C PRO A 230 14.60 9.40 1.93
N VAL A 231 15.93 9.45 1.91
CA VAL A 231 16.66 10.64 1.45
C VAL A 231 16.56 10.76 -0.07
N PHE A 232 16.81 9.66 -0.79
CA PHE A 232 16.63 9.61 -2.24
C PHE A 232 15.16 9.91 -2.60
N ALA A 233 14.23 9.24 -1.94
CA ALA A 233 12.79 9.36 -2.20
C ALA A 233 12.28 10.79 -2.04
N GLU A 234 12.62 11.46 -0.93
CA GLU A 234 12.22 12.85 -0.72
C GLU A 234 12.87 13.80 -1.74
N ARG A 235 14.16 13.62 -2.05
CA ARG A 235 14.83 14.43 -3.08
C ARG A 235 14.17 14.29 -4.44
N VAL A 236 13.77 13.08 -4.81
CA VAL A 236 13.03 12.83 -6.06
C VAL A 236 11.66 13.48 -6.03
N ALA A 237 10.87 13.27 -4.96
CA ALA A 237 9.52 13.82 -4.83
C ALA A 237 9.52 15.36 -4.89
N LEU A 238 10.40 16.02 -4.12
CA LEU A 238 10.54 17.47 -4.12
C LEU A 238 11.20 18.01 -5.39
N GLY A 239 12.16 17.27 -5.96
CA GLY A 239 12.91 17.68 -7.15
C GLY A 239 12.06 17.69 -8.42
N LEU A 240 11.16 16.72 -8.57
CA LEU A 240 10.12 16.70 -9.60
C LEU A 240 8.97 17.66 -9.25
N GLY A 241 8.62 17.74 -7.96
CA GLY A 241 7.47 18.48 -7.46
C GLY A 241 6.15 17.75 -7.74
N PRO A 242 5.05 18.13 -7.07
CA PRO A 242 3.78 17.40 -7.14
C PRO A 242 3.19 17.42 -8.55
N GLU A 243 3.13 18.60 -9.18
CA GLU A 243 2.62 18.74 -10.55
C GLU A 243 3.53 18.10 -11.60
N GLY A 244 4.85 18.20 -11.40
CA GLY A 244 5.84 17.58 -12.31
C GLY A 244 5.75 16.06 -12.29
N THR A 245 5.61 15.45 -11.12
CA THR A 245 5.42 14.00 -10.96
C THR A 245 4.17 13.50 -11.69
N LEU A 246 3.02 14.15 -11.47
CA LEU A 246 1.76 13.73 -12.10
C LEU A 246 1.79 13.91 -13.62
N LYS A 247 2.32 15.03 -14.12
CA LYS A 247 2.49 15.28 -15.55
C LYS A 247 3.48 14.34 -16.20
N PHE A 248 4.55 13.99 -15.50
CA PHE A 248 5.53 13.03 -15.99
C PHE A 248 4.88 11.67 -16.22
N PHE A 249 4.16 11.14 -15.22
CA PHE A 249 3.44 9.88 -15.36
C PHE A 249 2.40 9.94 -16.48
N ALA A 250 1.50 10.92 -16.46
CA ALA A 250 0.43 11.06 -17.45
C ALA A 250 0.96 11.20 -18.88
N GLY A 251 2.06 11.95 -19.08
CA GLY A 251 2.68 12.08 -20.39
C GLY A 251 3.50 10.87 -20.82
N ALA A 252 4.03 10.07 -19.88
CA ALA A 252 4.82 8.89 -20.20
C ALA A 252 3.94 7.73 -20.71
N VAL A 253 2.72 7.61 -20.19
CA VAL A 253 1.71 6.60 -20.55
C VAL A 253 0.90 6.96 -21.79
N ASP A 254 1.00 8.19 -22.29
CA ASP A 254 0.43 8.62 -23.57
C ASP A 254 1.23 8.00 -24.74
N LEU A 255 0.84 6.77 -25.09
CA LEU A 255 1.48 5.99 -26.15
C LEU A 255 1.28 6.61 -27.53
N ASP A 256 0.13 7.25 -27.81
CA ASP A 256 -0.15 7.86 -29.11
C ASP A 256 0.79 9.05 -29.36
N SER A 257 0.94 9.94 -28.37
CA SER A 257 1.91 11.04 -28.45
C SER A 257 3.34 10.54 -28.56
N TRP A 258 3.70 9.47 -27.85
CA TRP A 258 5.03 8.88 -27.90
C TRP A 258 5.35 8.23 -29.27
N GLU A 259 4.39 7.54 -29.87
CA GLU A 259 4.52 6.91 -31.19
C GLU A 259 4.62 7.94 -32.32
N ASN A 260 3.87 9.04 -32.23
CA ASN A 260 3.76 10.06 -33.29
C ASN A 260 4.76 11.24 -33.15
N ARG A 261 5.70 11.20 -32.21
CA ARG A 261 6.67 12.28 -31.96
C ARG A 261 7.65 12.51 -33.13
N ASP A 262 8.17 13.74 -33.23
CA ASP A 262 9.25 14.07 -34.17
C ASP A 262 10.50 13.21 -33.93
N GLY A 263 10.91 12.45 -34.95
CA GLY A 263 12.02 11.49 -34.88
C GLY A 263 11.62 10.13 -34.28
N GLY A 264 10.37 9.98 -33.83
CA GLY A 264 9.74 8.69 -33.60
C GLY A 264 9.47 8.02 -34.94
N GLY A 265 10.05 6.84 -35.15
CA GLY A 265 9.51 5.95 -36.18
C GLY A 265 8.14 5.46 -35.73
N THR A 266 7.31 4.99 -36.66
CA THR A 266 6.20 4.08 -36.32
C THR A 266 6.82 2.97 -35.48
N GLY A 267 6.65 3.01 -34.15
CA GLY A 267 7.30 2.09 -33.24
C GLY A 267 7.01 0.68 -33.75
N THR A 268 8.05 -0.13 -33.95
CA THR A 268 7.79 -1.53 -34.27
C THR A 268 6.96 -2.11 -33.14
N ARG A 269 6.17 -3.15 -33.41
CA ARG A 269 5.36 -3.81 -32.37
C ARG A 269 6.20 -4.14 -31.14
N GLU A 270 7.46 -4.54 -31.35
CA GLU A 270 8.42 -4.84 -30.31
C GLU A 270 8.77 -3.62 -29.44
N ALA A 271 9.01 -2.45 -30.04
CA ALA A 271 9.33 -1.22 -29.30
C ALA A 271 8.16 -0.75 -28.43
N ARG A 272 6.93 -0.94 -28.91
CA ARG A 272 5.71 -0.66 -28.14
C ARG A 272 5.53 -1.64 -26.99
N GLU A 273 5.75 -2.93 -27.24
CA GLU A 273 5.70 -3.97 -26.19
C GLU A 273 6.77 -3.74 -25.10
N GLU A 274 7.97 -3.30 -25.49
CA GLU A 274 9.02 -2.87 -24.56
C GLU A 274 8.58 -1.64 -23.75
N ARG A 275 8.02 -0.62 -24.40
CA ARG A 275 7.53 0.60 -23.72
C ARG A 275 6.50 0.26 -22.64
N MET A 276 5.52 -0.59 -22.93
CA MET A 276 4.51 -1.01 -21.94
C MET A 276 5.13 -1.69 -20.71
N LYS A 277 6.15 -2.55 -20.90
CA LYS A 277 6.88 -3.18 -19.78
C LYS A 277 7.62 -2.15 -18.93
N LEU A 278 8.24 -1.17 -19.57
CA LEU A 278 8.93 -0.07 -18.89
C LEU A 278 7.95 0.82 -18.13
N LEU A 279 6.73 1.04 -18.64
CA LEU A 279 5.70 1.82 -17.96
C LEU A 279 5.13 1.10 -16.74
N GLY A 280 4.88 -0.22 -16.82
CA GLY A 280 4.53 -0.99 -15.61
C GLY A 280 5.65 -1.01 -14.57
N THR A 281 6.92 -0.98 -15.02
CA THR A 281 8.06 -0.81 -14.09
C THR A 281 8.10 0.59 -13.50
N LEU A 282 7.81 1.63 -14.29
CA LEU A 282 7.74 3.01 -13.83
C LEU A 282 6.67 3.18 -12.76
N GLU A 283 5.45 2.72 -13.02
CA GLU A 283 4.33 2.77 -12.07
C GLU A 283 4.74 2.19 -10.71
N LYS A 284 5.31 0.99 -10.71
CA LYS A 284 5.79 0.33 -9.49
C LYS A 284 6.93 1.07 -8.80
N GLN A 285 8.02 1.36 -9.51
CA GLN A 285 9.22 1.92 -8.88
C GLN A 285 9.00 3.36 -8.41
N LEU A 286 8.29 4.16 -9.20
CA LEU A 286 7.96 5.53 -8.81
C LEU A 286 6.95 5.52 -7.66
N GLY A 287 5.92 4.67 -7.73
CA GLY A 287 4.96 4.46 -6.66
C GLY A 287 5.61 4.12 -5.32
N THR A 288 6.47 3.10 -5.26
CA THR A 288 7.16 2.73 -4.00
C THR A 288 8.11 3.82 -3.49
N THR A 289 8.70 4.60 -4.39
CA THR A 289 9.55 5.74 -4.02
C THR A 289 8.72 6.85 -3.39
N LEU A 290 7.56 7.18 -3.97
CA LEU A 290 6.64 8.17 -3.42
C LEU A 290 6.01 7.70 -2.10
N ALA A 291 5.70 6.40 -1.97
CA ALA A 291 5.28 5.80 -0.70
C ALA A 291 6.32 6.06 0.39
N THR A 292 7.60 5.78 0.10
CA THR A 292 8.71 6.06 1.02
C THR A 292 8.81 7.56 1.36
N ALA A 293 8.67 8.44 0.35
CA ALA A 293 8.74 9.88 0.56
C ALA A 293 7.59 10.42 1.43
N SER A 294 6.39 9.83 1.34
CA SER A 294 5.18 10.30 2.04
C SER A 294 5.30 10.26 3.57
N HIS A 295 6.20 9.43 4.10
CA HIS A 295 6.51 9.34 5.54
C HIS A 295 7.48 10.42 6.04
N SER A 296 8.01 11.27 5.15
CA SER A 296 8.81 12.42 5.55
C SER A 296 7.89 13.53 6.04
N ASN A 297 8.14 14.00 7.26
CA ASN A 297 7.40 15.09 7.91
C ASN A 297 8.02 16.46 7.61
N SER A 298 8.87 16.56 6.58
CA SER A 298 9.50 17.84 6.25
C SER A 298 8.46 18.84 5.76
N GLU A 299 8.63 20.14 6.08
CA GLU A 299 7.73 21.20 5.57
C GLU A 299 7.51 21.11 4.05
N GLY A 300 8.56 20.75 3.29
CA GLY A 300 8.48 20.56 1.84
C GLY A 300 7.60 19.38 1.43
N MET A 301 7.68 18.25 2.16
CA MET A 301 6.88 17.07 1.87
C MET A 301 5.42 17.21 2.34
N GLU A 302 5.16 17.91 3.44
CA GLU A 302 3.79 18.28 3.83
C GLU A 302 3.13 19.14 2.74
N ALA A 303 3.82 20.19 2.27
CA ALA A 303 3.35 21.00 1.16
C ALA A 303 3.18 20.20 -0.15
N TRP A 304 4.04 19.20 -0.37
CA TRP A 304 3.93 18.29 -1.52
C TRP A 304 2.64 17.45 -1.43
N LYS A 305 2.37 16.82 -0.28
CA LYS A 305 1.18 15.99 -0.03
C LYS A 305 -0.10 16.80 -0.23
N GLU A 306 -0.21 17.97 0.43
CA GLU A 306 -1.35 18.88 0.27
C GLU A 306 -1.58 19.26 -1.20
N ARG A 307 -0.49 19.57 -1.92
CA ARG A 307 -0.58 19.97 -3.32
C ARG A 307 -0.98 18.82 -4.25
N VAL A 308 -0.55 17.58 -3.98
CA VAL A 308 -1.02 16.40 -4.73
C VAL A 308 -2.52 16.21 -4.57
N VAL A 309 -3.04 16.31 -3.34
CA VAL A 309 -4.49 16.25 -3.07
C VAL A 309 -5.23 17.35 -3.83
N ALA A 310 -4.74 18.59 -3.78
CA ALA A 310 -5.34 19.72 -4.49
C ALA A 310 -5.32 19.59 -6.02
N LEU A 311 -4.34 18.88 -6.58
CA LEU A 311 -4.24 18.60 -8.02
C LEU A 311 -5.14 17.45 -8.47
N GLY A 312 -5.78 16.71 -7.56
CA GLY A 312 -6.52 15.49 -7.89
C GLY A 312 -7.60 15.70 -8.97
N GLY A 313 -8.40 16.76 -8.84
CA GLY A 313 -9.45 17.10 -9.81
C GLY A 313 -8.97 17.89 -11.04
N GLU A 314 -7.68 18.23 -11.11
CA GLU A 314 -7.10 19.03 -12.18
C GLU A 314 -6.58 18.16 -13.32
N ASP A 315 -6.54 18.72 -14.53
CA ASP A 315 -5.94 18.05 -15.69
C ASP A 315 -4.41 18.10 -15.60
N VAL A 316 -3.79 16.92 -15.57
CA VAL A 316 -2.33 16.73 -15.54
C VAL A 316 -1.83 16.09 -16.84
N GLY A 317 -2.69 15.92 -17.84
CA GLY A 317 -2.31 15.49 -19.18
C GLY A 317 -1.56 16.59 -19.96
N ASN A 318 -0.83 16.19 -21.00
CA ASN A 318 -0.05 17.11 -21.85
C ASN A 318 -0.79 17.57 -23.12
N GLY A 319 -2.13 17.59 -23.11
CA GLY A 319 -2.96 17.82 -24.30
C GLY A 319 -2.72 19.14 -25.05
N LYS A 320 -1.72 19.17 -25.93
CA LYS A 320 -1.61 20.09 -27.08
C LYS A 320 -1.82 19.26 -28.35
N GLY A 321 -3.06 18.93 -28.66
CA GLY A 321 -3.39 18.14 -29.84
C GLY A 321 -4.86 17.74 -29.90
N THR A 322 -5.25 17.11 -31.01
CA THR A 322 -6.63 16.66 -31.29
C THR A 322 -7.01 15.35 -30.58
N SER A 323 -6.11 14.69 -29.84
CA SER A 323 -6.45 13.56 -28.97
C SER A 323 -6.96 14.10 -27.63
N GLN A 324 -8.21 13.78 -27.30
CA GLN A 324 -8.96 14.33 -26.18
C GLN A 324 -8.83 13.47 -24.91
N THR A 325 -7.65 12.90 -24.62
CA THR A 325 -7.46 12.12 -23.37
C THR A 325 -7.05 13.06 -22.24
N ARG A 326 -8.05 13.55 -21.49
CA ARG A 326 -7.85 14.31 -20.25
C ARG A 326 -7.51 13.32 -19.13
N VAL A 327 -6.33 13.46 -18.52
CA VAL A 327 -5.91 12.65 -17.36
C VAL A 327 -5.97 13.52 -16.13
N TYR A 328 -6.79 13.14 -15.16
CA TYR A 328 -6.89 13.87 -13.89
C TYR A 328 -5.77 13.50 -12.93
N GLY A 329 -5.41 14.41 -12.03
CA GLY A 329 -4.42 14.16 -10.98
C GLY A 329 -4.74 12.92 -10.13
N PHE A 330 -6.03 12.68 -9.83
CA PHE A 330 -6.49 11.49 -9.12
C PHE A 330 -6.21 10.21 -9.91
N GLN A 331 -6.43 10.20 -11.23
CA GLN A 331 -6.12 9.05 -12.08
C GLN A 331 -4.61 8.77 -12.11
N ALA A 332 -3.78 9.81 -12.26
CA ALA A 332 -2.33 9.65 -12.26
C ALA A 332 -1.80 9.16 -10.91
N MET A 333 -2.21 9.82 -9.81
CA MET A 333 -1.67 9.51 -8.48
C MET A 333 -2.18 8.17 -7.97
N SER A 334 -3.45 7.81 -8.18
CA SER A 334 -3.97 6.52 -7.71
C SER A 334 -3.24 5.33 -8.34
N ASN A 335 -2.81 5.42 -9.60
CA ASN A 335 -1.99 4.36 -10.20
C ASN A 335 -0.61 4.26 -9.52
N LEU A 336 0.03 5.39 -9.20
CA LEU A 336 1.28 5.40 -8.44
C LEU A 336 1.08 4.91 -6.99
N MET A 337 -0.09 5.15 -6.40
CA MET A 337 -0.40 4.74 -5.03
C MET A 337 -0.61 3.24 -4.84
N ARG A 338 -0.87 2.48 -5.93
CA ARG A 338 -1.03 1.01 -5.92
C ARG A 338 0.14 0.24 -5.29
N HIS A 339 1.29 0.89 -5.13
CA HIS A 339 2.53 0.23 -4.79
C HIS A 339 3.22 0.89 -3.59
N GLY A 340 3.46 0.08 -2.57
CA GLY A 340 4.13 0.49 -1.34
C GLY A 340 3.15 1.04 -0.31
N THR A 341 3.60 1.12 0.94
CA THR A 341 2.78 1.60 2.06
C THR A 341 2.95 3.11 2.20
N TYR A 342 1.95 3.87 1.77
CA TYR A 342 1.91 5.32 1.96
C TYR A 342 1.56 5.69 3.41
N GLU A 343 1.94 6.91 3.81
CA GLU A 343 1.59 7.48 5.12
C GLU A 343 0.06 7.59 5.28
N ALA A 344 -0.46 7.26 6.48
CA ALA A 344 -1.89 7.07 6.71
C ALA A 344 -2.69 8.37 6.60
N GLY A 345 -2.20 9.47 7.18
CA GLY A 345 -2.83 10.79 7.09
C GLY A 345 -2.96 11.25 5.63
N PHE A 346 -1.92 11.07 4.83
CA PHE A 346 -1.96 11.34 3.40
C PHE A 346 -3.02 10.55 2.65
N LEU A 347 -3.14 9.24 2.92
CA LEU A 347 -4.17 8.40 2.31
C LEU A 347 -5.59 8.85 2.69
N ASN A 348 -5.80 9.24 3.95
CA ASN A 348 -7.11 9.70 4.42
C ASN A 348 -7.51 11.05 3.79
N ASP A 349 -6.59 12.01 3.74
CA ASP A 349 -6.83 13.30 3.06
C ASP A 349 -7.11 13.12 1.57
N TYR A 350 -6.31 12.27 0.91
CA TYR A 350 -6.47 11.94 -0.50
C TYR A 350 -7.82 11.24 -0.78
N GLY A 351 -8.17 10.22 0.02
CA GLY A 351 -9.42 9.48 -0.10
C GLY A 351 -10.66 10.35 0.11
N ASN A 352 -10.62 11.23 1.12
CA ASN A 352 -11.68 12.22 1.37
C ASN A 352 -11.87 13.14 0.16
N ALA A 353 -10.78 13.67 -0.38
CA ALA A 353 -10.83 14.54 -1.55
C ALA A 353 -11.32 13.81 -2.81
N LEU A 354 -10.89 12.56 -3.02
CA LEU A 354 -11.31 11.73 -4.15
C LEU A 354 -12.81 11.43 -4.10
N VAL A 355 -13.31 10.92 -2.97
CA VAL A 355 -14.75 10.62 -2.80
C VAL A 355 -15.59 11.89 -2.93
N LYS A 356 -15.13 13.00 -2.37
CA LYS A 356 -15.81 14.29 -2.52
C LYS A 356 -15.89 14.71 -3.99
N PHE A 357 -14.78 14.61 -4.72
CA PHE A 357 -14.74 14.95 -6.14
C PHE A 357 -15.66 14.05 -6.97
N GLU A 358 -15.66 12.74 -6.73
CA GLU A 358 -16.60 11.81 -7.38
C GLU A 358 -18.04 12.20 -7.11
N LYS A 359 -18.42 12.45 -5.84
CA LYS A 359 -19.79 12.85 -5.48
C LYS A 359 -20.22 14.15 -6.16
N GLU A 360 -19.34 15.16 -6.19
CA GLU A 360 -19.63 16.47 -6.80
C GLU A 360 -19.64 16.45 -8.34
N ASN A 361 -18.95 15.49 -8.96
CA ASN A 361 -18.79 15.41 -10.41
C ASN A 361 -19.44 14.16 -11.03
N THR A 362 -20.22 13.39 -10.28
CA THR A 362 -21.07 12.36 -10.86
C THR A 362 -22.37 12.99 -11.34
N GLY A 363 -22.83 12.62 -12.52
CA GLY A 363 -24.12 13.10 -13.01
C GLY A 363 -24.42 12.67 -14.44
N ASP A 364 -25.58 13.10 -14.92
CA ASP A 364 -26.08 12.73 -16.23
C ASP A 364 -25.23 13.31 -17.36
N VAL A 365 -24.90 12.47 -18.33
CA VAL A 365 -24.20 12.88 -19.56
C VAL A 365 -24.99 12.47 -20.79
N ARG A 366 -24.73 13.17 -21.89
CA ARG A 366 -25.27 12.83 -23.20
C ARG A 366 -24.14 12.68 -24.19
N ASP A 367 -24.06 11.51 -24.83
CA ASP A 367 -23.01 11.26 -25.81
C ASP A 367 -23.09 12.28 -26.96
N PRO A 368 -21.96 12.75 -27.51
CA PRO A 368 -21.95 13.71 -28.60
C PRO A 368 -22.56 13.15 -29.88
N GLY A 369 -23.15 14.02 -30.71
CA GLY A 369 -23.65 13.70 -32.05
C GLY A 369 -25.17 13.51 -32.17
N PRO A 370 -25.71 13.46 -33.42
CA PRO A 370 -27.13 13.21 -33.67
C PRO A 370 -27.56 11.84 -33.13
N GLY A 371 -28.54 11.80 -32.23
CA GLY A 371 -29.02 10.56 -31.62
C GLY A 371 -28.19 10.02 -30.45
N GLY A 372 -27.25 10.82 -29.90
CA GLY A 372 -26.44 10.42 -28.75
C GLY A 372 -27.26 9.94 -27.55
N LYS A 373 -26.81 8.84 -26.93
CA LYS A 373 -27.48 8.20 -25.79
C LYS A 373 -27.35 9.07 -24.54
N ARG A 374 -28.40 9.09 -23.72
CA ARG A 374 -28.34 9.64 -22.36
C ARG A 374 -27.85 8.53 -21.43
N ARG A 375 -26.86 8.86 -20.60
CA ARG A 375 -26.37 8.01 -19.52
C ARG A 375 -26.56 8.78 -18.21
N GLU A 376 -27.11 8.12 -17.20
CA GLU A 376 -27.42 8.72 -15.90
C GLU A 376 -26.36 8.32 -14.87
N ASP A 377 -26.12 9.17 -13.87
CA ASP A 377 -25.17 8.93 -12.76
C ASP A 377 -23.75 8.50 -13.22
N VAL A 378 -23.20 9.15 -14.25
CA VAL A 378 -21.90 8.78 -14.81
C VAL A 378 -20.77 9.39 -13.98
N LEU A 379 -19.85 8.54 -13.51
CA LEU A 379 -18.64 8.94 -12.80
C LEU A 379 -17.79 9.89 -13.67
N PRO A 380 -17.03 10.83 -13.07
CA PRO A 380 -16.21 11.78 -13.82
C PRO A 380 -15.19 11.13 -14.77
N TRP A 381 -14.76 9.91 -14.46
CA TRP A 381 -13.79 9.12 -15.22
C TRP A 381 -14.41 8.38 -16.42
N ASP A 382 -15.73 8.12 -16.38
CA ASP A 382 -16.50 7.42 -17.44
C ASP A 382 -17.26 8.40 -18.37
N ARG A 383 -16.92 9.69 -18.31
CA ARG A 383 -17.61 10.73 -19.12
C ARG A 383 -17.30 10.65 -20.60
N LEU A 384 -16.32 9.85 -21.00
CA LEU A 384 -15.98 9.68 -22.41
C LEU A 384 -17.16 9.01 -23.16
N PRO A 385 -17.45 9.42 -24.41
CA PRO A 385 -18.49 8.79 -25.21
C PRO A 385 -18.24 7.28 -25.35
N SER A 386 -19.28 6.47 -25.48
CA SER A 386 -19.14 5.00 -25.55
C SER A 386 -18.26 4.48 -26.70
N TYR A 387 -17.94 5.33 -27.68
CA TYR A 387 -17.09 5.05 -28.84
C TYR A 387 -15.68 5.63 -28.72
N ALA A 388 -15.40 6.45 -27.70
CA ALA A 388 -14.08 6.99 -27.43
C ALA A 388 -13.19 5.93 -26.77
N LYS A 389 -11.89 6.05 -26.99
CA LYS A 389 -10.88 5.21 -26.36
C LYS A 389 -10.32 5.93 -25.15
N ILE A 390 -10.05 5.18 -24.08
CA ILE A 390 -9.23 5.65 -22.96
C ILE A 390 -7.86 5.00 -23.13
N ASP A 391 -6.81 5.81 -23.05
CA ASP A 391 -5.46 5.28 -22.99
C ASP A 391 -5.27 4.55 -21.66
N GLN A 392 -4.65 3.37 -21.73
CA GLN A 392 -4.34 2.55 -20.57
C GLN A 392 -3.34 3.29 -19.67
N LEU A 393 -3.68 3.47 -18.39
CA LEU A 393 -2.83 4.09 -17.37
C LEU A 393 -2.13 3.05 -16.48
N HIS A 394 -2.71 1.85 -16.36
CA HIS A 394 -2.15 0.73 -15.60
C HIS A 394 -1.80 -0.45 -16.51
N TYR A 395 -0.61 -1.03 -16.38
CA TYR A 395 -0.11 -2.11 -17.26
C TYR A 395 -0.09 -3.49 -16.58
N GLY A 396 -1.17 -3.84 -15.88
CA GLY A 396 -1.40 -5.14 -15.23
C GLY A 396 -2.49 -5.97 -15.90
N GLU A 397 -3.51 -6.33 -15.13
CA GLU A 397 -4.63 -7.17 -15.60
C GLU A 397 -5.54 -6.42 -16.57
N ASN A 398 -6.15 -7.14 -17.51
CA ASN A 398 -6.93 -6.52 -18.60
C ASN A 398 -8.27 -5.92 -18.15
N ASN A 399 -8.75 -6.25 -16.95
CA ASN A 399 -9.96 -5.70 -16.35
C ASN A 399 -9.71 -4.43 -15.52
N ASP A 400 -8.47 -3.93 -15.52
CA ASP A 400 -8.02 -2.74 -14.81
C ASP A 400 -7.14 -1.91 -15.75
N ALA A 401 -7.74 -1.00 -16.53
CA ALA A 401 -6.99 -0.10 -17.39
C ALA A 401 -6.37 1.08 -16.59
N GLY A 402 -6.66 1.19 -15.30
CA GLY A 402 -6.14 2.24 -14.42
C GLY A 402 -6.83 3.58 -14.58
N THR A 403 -7.97 3.64 -15.26
CA THR A 403 -8.69 4.89 -15.53
C THR A 403 -9.66 5.22 -14.40
N ASP A 404 -10.04 4.22 -13.59
CA ASP A 404 -10.71 4.41 -12.31
C ASP A 404 -9.68 4.67 -11.19
N PRO A 405 -9.58 5.91 -10.65
CA PRO A 405 -8.68 6.20 -9.55
C PRO A 405 -9.07 5.50 -8.24
N MET A 406 -10.33 5.07 -8.08
CA MET A 406 -10.75 4.36 -6.88
C MET A 406 -10.05 3.01 -6.77
N THR A 407 -9.85 2.29 -7.89
CA THR A 407 -9.14 1.01 -7.89
C THR A 407 -7.73 1.14 -7.34
N GLY A 408 -6.96 2.11 -7.83
CA GLY A 408 -5.58 2.31 -7.37
C GLY A 408 -5.48 2.80 -5.93
N PHE A 409 -6.42 3.66 -5.50
CA PHE A 409 -6.50 4.12 -4.12
C PHE A 409 -6.89 3.01 -3.14
N MET A 410 -7.83 2.14 -3.50
CA MET A 410 -8.22 1.00 -2.66
C MET A 410 -7.08 0.00 -2.48
N LYS A 411 -6.28 -0.27 -3.54
CA LYS A 411 -5.04 -1.04 -3.40
C LYS A 411 -4.05 -0.40 -2.42
N ALA A 412 -3.97 0.94 -2.39
CA ALA A 412 -3.13 1.65 -1.42
C ALA A 412 -3.65 1.52 0.02
N LEU A 413 -4.97 1.54 0.23
CA LEU A 413 -5.59 1.29 1.54
C LEU A 413 -5.38 -0.15 2.01
N ALA A 414 -5.45 -1.14 1.11
CA ALA A 414 -5.19 -2.54 1.46
C ALA A 414 -3.80 -2.72 2.10
N HIS A 415 -2.78 -1.99 1.63
CA HIS A 415 -1.42 -2.00 2.18
C HIS A 415 -1.23 -1.14 3.44
N ASN A 416 -2.29 -0.49 3.95
CA ASN A 416 -2.26 0.34 5.15
C ASN A 416 -3.55 0.13 5.99
N PRO A 417 -3.59 -0.91 6.86
CA PRO A 417 -4.78 -1.24 7.64
C PRO A 417 -5.29 -0.12 8.56
N ASP A 418 -4.40 0.72 9.10
CA ASP A 418 -4.79 1.85 9.95
C ASP A 418 -5.55 2.92 9.14
N ALA A 419 -5.05 3.28 7.95
CA ALA A 419 -5.72 4.21 7.04
C ALA A 419 -7.04 3.63 6.51
N ALA A 420 -7.05 2.34 6.15
CA ALA A 420 -8.27 1.65 5.71
C ALA A 420 -9.34 1.65 6.81
N THR A 421 -8.94 1.33 8.05
CA THR A 421 -9.84 1.36 9.21
C THR A 421 -10.49 2.73 9.39
N ASP A 422 -9.70 3.81 9.33
CA ASP A 422 -10.24 5.17 9.44
C ASP A 422 -11.17 5.51 8.27
N PHE A 423 -10.78 5.18 7.04
CA PHE A 423 -11.59 5.41 5.83
C PHE A 423 -12.97 4.74 5.88
N PHE A 424 -13.05 3.50 6.39
CA PHE A 424 -14.30 2.74 6.46
C PHE A 424 -15.11 2.96 7.76
N SER A 425 -14.50 3.53 8.81
CA SER A 425 -15.19 3.78 10.09
C SER A 425 -15.60 5.23 10.29
N SER A 426 -14.85 6.20 9.76
CA SER A 426 -15.11 7.61 9.97
C SER A 426 -16.32 8.11 9.19
N THR A 427 -17.01 9.10 9.77
CA THR A 427 -18.10 9.86 9.13
C THR A 427 -17.79 11.35 8.98
N ASP A 428 -16.61 11.78 9.43
CA ASP A 428 -16.10 13.15 9.32
C ASP A 428 -14.80 13.12 8.50
N PRO A 429 -14.63 13.96 7.46
CA PRO A 429 -15.56 15.00 6.99
C PRO A 429 -16.81 14.47 6.28
N GLN A 430 -16.82 13.18 5.92
CA GLN A 430 -17.94 12.54 5.23
C GLN A 430 -17.91 11.01 5.42
N ASP A 431 -19.03 10.35 5.16
CA ASP A 431 -19.10 8.88 5.13
C ASP A 431 -18.62 8.35 3.78
N ASN A 432 -17.37 7.88 3.76
CA ASN A 432 -16.74 7.28 2.59
C ASN A 432 -17.16 5.82 2.40
N ALA A 433 -17.35 5.07 3.49
CA ALA A 433 -17.81 3.68 3.45
C ALA A 433 -19.15 3.55 2.72
N GLN A 434 -20.10 4.43 3.01
CA GLN A 434 -21.38 4.47 2.32
C GLN A 434 -21.21 4.66 0.81
N HIS A 435 -20.28 5.53 0.39
CA HIS A 435 -20.03 5.78 -1.03
C HIS A 435 -19.55 4.50 -1.72
N VAL A 436 -18.48 3.90 -1.22
CA VAL A 436 -17.80 2.79 -1.92
C VAL A 436 -18.52 1.45 -1.76
N LEU A 437 -19.21 1.21 -0.65
CA LEU A 437 -19.94 -0.04 -0.39
C LEU A 437 -21.38 -0.01 -0.89
N LYS A 438 -21.99 1.17 -1.09
CA LYS A 438 -23.40 1.30 -1.46
C LYS A 438 -23.64 2.20 -2.67
N ASP A 439 -23.29 3.48 -2.57
CA ASP A 439 -23.84 4.48 -3.51
C ASP A 439 -23.11 4.51 -4.87
N ARG A 440 -21.83 4.14 -4.93
CA ARG A 440 -20.98 4.23 -6.12
C ARG A 440 -21.44 3.27 -7.22
N LYS A 441 -21.60 3.80 -8.44
CA LYS A 441 -21.94 3.03 -9.64
C LYS A 441 -20.73 2.25 -10.15
N PRO A 442 -20.92 1.04 -10.70
CA PRO A 442 -19.83 0.29 -11.32
C PRO A 442 -19.33 1.00 -12.58
N PHE A 443 -18.03 0.93 -12.79
CA PHE A 443 -17.38 1.42 -14.01
C PHE A 443 -16.49 0.32 -14.59
N ASN A 444 -16.72 -0.02 -15.87
CA ASN A 444 -15.96 -1.06 -16.57
C ASN A 444 -14.64 -0.48 -17.08
N ASP A 445 -13.66 -0.39 -16.17
CA ASP A 445 -12.30 0.09 -16.43
C ASP A 445 -11.44 -0.96 -17.15
N VAL A 446 -11.79 -1.32 -18.39
CA VAL A 446 -11.14 -2.43 -19.12
C VAL A 446 -10.19 -1.95 -20.20
N VAL A 447 -9.12 -2.71 -20.45
CA VAL A 447 -8.17 -2.41 -21.52
C VAL A 447 -8.85 -2.57 -22.88
N PRO A 448 -8.98 -1.52 -23.72
CA PRO A 448 -9.80 -1.60 -24.93
C PRO A 448 -9.34 -2.68 -25.93
N ASP A 449 -8.02 -2.87 -26.06
CA ASP A 449 -7.44 -3.82 -27.03
C ASP A 449 -7.65 -5.29 -26.63
N SER A 450 -7.98 -5.59 -25.36
CA SER A 450 -8.25 -6.96 -24.91
C SER A 450 -9.69 -7.42 -25.17
N MET A 451 -10.60 -6.50 -25.54
CA MET A 451 -12.02 -6.82 -25.74
C MET A 451 -12.34 -7.45 -27.09
N GLY A 452 -11.45 -7.30 -28.07
CA GLY A 452 -11.63 -7.79 -29.44
C GLY A 452 -12.41 -6.81 -30.33
N TYR A 453 -12.31 -7.03 -31.65
CA TYR A 453 -12.82 -6.09 -32.64
C TYR A 453 -14.34 -5.88 -32.51
N GLY A 454 -14.77 -4.62 -32.44
CA GLY A 454 -16.18 -4.23 -32.39
C GLY A 454 -16.84 -4.28 -31.02
N LYS A 455 -16.08 -4.63 -29.95
CA LYS A 455 -16.57 -4.55 -28.57
C LYS A 455 -16.17 -3.24 -27.90
N SER A 456 -16.93 -2.86 -26.88
CA SER A 456 -16.74 -1.68 -26.03
C SER A 456 -16.69 -2.09 -24.55
N ALA A 457 -16.29 -1.17 -23.68
CA ALA A 457 -16.34 -1.38 -22.23
C ALA A 457 -17.75 -1.79 -21.72
N SER A 458 -18.81 -1.32 -22.38
CA SER A 458 -20.19 -1.68 -22.04
C SER A 458 -20.56 -3.15 -22.32
N ASP A 459 -19.78 -3.83 -23.16
CA ASP A 459 -19.94 -5.26 -23.47
C ASP A 459 -19.19 -6.16 -22.48
N TYR A 460 -18.39 -5.58 -21.59
CA TYR A 460 -17.67 -6.33 -20.56
C TYR A 460 -18.63 -6.84 -19.48
N LYS A 461 -18.48 -8.12 -19.13
CA LYS A 461 -19.29 -8.86 -18.15
C LYS A 461 -18.44 -9.61 -17.12
N GLY A 462 -17.14 -9.34 -17.09
CA GLY A 462 -16.23 -9.94 -16.11
C GLY A 462 -16.17 -9.12 -14.81
N PRO A 463 -15.25 -9.50 -13.90
CA PRO A 463 -15.08 -8.86 -12.60
C PRO A 463 -14.71 -7.38 -12.69
N ASN A 464 -15.28 -6.57 -11.80
CA ASN A 464 -14.96 -5.16 -11.67
C ASN A 464 -13.76 -4.93 -10.74
N ALA A 465 -12.64 -4.46 -11.29
CA ALA A 465 -11.41 -4.23 -10.53
C ALA A 465 -11.57 -3.25 -9.35
N SER A 466 -12.48 -2.27 -9.44
CA SER A 466 -12.72 -1.34 -8.33
C SER A 466 -13.41 -2.02 -7.15
N TYR A 467 -14.28 -3.01 -7.40
CA TYR A 467 -14.89 -3.80 -6.33
C TYR A 467 -13.90 -4.81 -5.74
N GLU A 468 -13.10 -5.49 -6.56
CA GLU A 468 -12.02 -6.38 -6.08
C GLU A 468 -11.09 -5.62 -5.13
N ALA A 469 -10.57 -4.46 -5.55
CA ALA A 469 -9.69 -3.65 -4.72
C ALA A 469 -10.41 -3.11 -3.45
N THR A 470 -11.70 -2.77 -3.54
CA THR A 470 -12.50 -2.35 -2.37
C THR A 470 -12.64 -3.49 -1.36
N GLY A 471 -12.75 -4.74 -1.84
CA GLY A 471 -12.75 -5.95 -1.01
C GLY A 471 -11.46 -6.10 -0.22
N ASP A 472 -10.31 -6.03 -0.89
CA ASP A 472 -8.99 -6.07 -0.24
C ASP A 472 -8.86 -4.98 0.84
N ALA A 473 -9.25 -3.74 0.51
CA ALA A 473 -9.20 -2.62 1.45
C ALA A 473 -10.16 -2.82 2.64
N LEU A 474 -11.32 -3.42 2.41
CA LEU A 474 -12.29 -3.74 3.47
C LEU A 474 -11.75 -4.83 4.40
N VAL A 475 -11.08 -5.86 3.86
CA VAL A 475 -10.38 -6.87 4.67
C VAL A 475 -9.32 -6.19 5.54
N ALA A 476 -8.48 -5.32 4.97
CA ALA A 476 -7.49 -4.57 5.74
C ALA A 476 -8.13 -3.74 6.87
N ALA A 477 -9.20 -3.02 6.56
CA ALA A 477 -9.92 -2.16 7.51
C ALA A 477 -10.61 -2.93 8.65
N ALA A 478 -11.26 -4.05 8.33
CA ALA A 478 -12.03 -4.78 9.33
C ALA A 478 -11.14 -5.71 10.17
N THR A 479 -10.03 -6.19 9.61
CA THR A 479 -9.19 -7.20 10.27
C THR A 479 -7.92 -6.62 10.88
N GLY A 480 -7.48 -5.43 10.45
CA GLY A 480 -6.18 -4.84 10.81
C GLY A 480 -5.00 -5.51 10.12
N VAL A 481 -5.23 -6.30 9.07
CA VAL A 481 -4.22 -7.12 8.37
C VAL A 481 -4.17 -6.78 6.89
N ASP A 482 -2.97 -6.49 6.37
CA ASP A 482 -2.75 -6.35 4.94
C ASP A 482 -3.01 -7.71 4.23
N PRO A 483 -3.99 -7.80 3.30
CA PRO A 483 -4.34 -9.04 2.65
C PRO A 483 -3.24 -9.61 1.74
N ASP A 484 -2.30 -8.76 1.28
CA ASP A 484 -1.15 -9.18 0.47
C ASP A 484 0.01 -9.72 1.35
N ASP A 485 0.02 -9.42 2.65
CA ASP A 485 1.03 -9.94 3.58
C ASP A 485 0.69 -11.37 4.05
N ARG A 486 1.20 -12.34 3.31
CA ARG A 486 1.08 -13.77 3.64
C ARG A 486 1.69 -14.17 4.99
N SER A 487 2.53 -13.32 5.59
CA SER A 487 3.16 -13.56 6.88
C SER A 487 2.36 -12.97 8.04
N ALA A 488 1.39 -12.11 7.75
CA ALA A 488 0.58 -11.46 8.74
C ALA A 488 -0.23 -12.47 9.58
N ARG A 489 -0.60 -12.01 10.76
CA ARG A 489 -1.37 -12.78 11.75
C ARG A 489 -2.55 -11.93 12.18
N PRO A 490 -3.68 -12.56 12.56
CA PRO A 490 -4.80 -11.84 13.11
C PRO A 490 -4.36 -10.99 14.31
N VAL A 491 -4.82 -9.75 14.35
CA VAL A 491 -4.58 -8.81 15.46
C VAL A 491 -5.78 -8.77 16.40
N GLU A 492 -5.60 -8.23 17.60
CA GLU A 492 -6.72 -7.96 18.50
C GLU A 492 -7.61 -6.86 17.90
N HIS A 493 -8.93 -7.08 17.85
CA HIS A 493 -9.84 -6.10 17.28
C HIS A 493 -9.97 -4.85 18.14
N THR A 494 -9.90 -3.69 17.48
CA THR A 494 -10.23 -2.41 18.10
C THR A 494 -11.73 -2.13 17.97
N GLY A 495 -12.22 -1.12 18.69
CA GLY A 495 -13.61 -0.63 18.49
C GLY A 495 -13.86 -0.13 17.07
N GLN A 496 -12.84 0.36 16.37
CA GLN A 496 -12.97 0.81 14.98
C GLN A 496 -13.09 -0.37 14.01
N HIS A 497 -12.34 -1.46 14.21
CA HIS A 497 -12.53 -2.69 13.42
C HIS A 497 -13.98 -3.20 13.53
N ARG A 498 -14.56 -3.15 14.73
CA ARG A 498 -15.99 -3.46 14.93
C ARG A 498 -16.91 -2.48 14.19
N GLN A 499 -16.61 -1.19 14.24
CA GLN A 499 -17.38 -0.17 13.52
C GLN A 499 -17.33 -0.38 11.99
N VAL A 500 -16.18 -0.79 11.43
CA VAL A 500 -16.06 -1.17 10.02
C VAL A 500 -16.99 -2.34 9.69
N LEU A 501 -17.02 -3.38 10.52
CA LEU A 501 -17.96 -4.51 10.36
C LEU A 501 -19.42 -4.03 10.36
N ASP A 502 -19.82 -3.24 11.36
CA ASP A 502 -21.19 -2.73 11.48
C ASP A 502 -21.58 -1.85 10.27
N ASN A 503 -20.69 -0.95 9.82
CA ASN A 503 -20.90 -0.13 8.64
C ASN A 503 -21.03 -0.97 7.36
N SER A 504 -20.19 -2.01 7.23
CA SER A 504 -20.18 -2.89 6.06
C SER A 504 -21.46 -3.70 5.96
N LEU A 505 -21.91 -4.29 7.07
CA LEU A 505 -23.20 -4.97 7.15
C LEU A 505 -24.35 -4.03 6.76
N LYS A 506 -24.38 -2.84 7.34
CA LYS A 506 -25.40 -1.82 7.06
C LYS A 506 -25.46 -1.45 5.59
N TYR A 507 -24.33 -1.14 4.96
CA TYR A 507 -24.30 -0.62 3.60
C TYR A 507 -24.46 -1.70 2.54
N LEU A 508 -23.85 -2.86 2.74
CA LEU A 508 -23.96 -3.97 1.81
C LEU A 508 -25.34 -4.66 1.88
N ALA A 509 -25.94 -4.80 3.06
CA ALA A 509 -27.31 -5.33 3.17
C ALA A 509 -28.33 -4.46 2.41
N GLN A 510 -28.13 -3.14 2.40
CA GLN A 510 -29.01 -2.21 1.66
C GLN A 510 -28.92 -2.35 0.13
N ARG A 511 -27.88 -3.03 -0.40
CA ARG A 511 -27.83 -3.37 -1.82
C ARG A 511 -28.75 -4.53 -2.17
N GLY A 512 -29.13 -5.36 -1.21
CA GLY A 512 -29.89 -6.59 -1.46
C GLY A 512 -29.21 -7.43 -2.55
N ASP A 513 -29.96 -7.80 -3.58
CA ASP A 513 -29.46 -8.67 -4.64
C ASP A 513 -28.47 -7.99 -5.62
N ASP A 514 -28.27 -6.67 -5.51
CA ASP A 514 -27.23 -5.88 -6.22
C ASP A 514 -25.87 -5.90 -5.47
N PHE A 515 -25.72 -6.71 -4.42
CA PHE A 515 -24.44 -6.96 -3.75
C PHE A 515 -23.41 -7.50 -4.77
N PRO A 516 -22.26 -6.79 -4.98
CA PRO A 516 -21.24 -7.18 -5.96
C PRO A 516 -20.64 -8.56 -5.68
N ALA A 517 -20.52 -9.39 -6.71
CA ALA A 517 -19.98 -10.74 -6.55
C ALA A 517 -18.53 -10.73 -6.06
N GLU A 518 -17.76 -9.74 -6.51
CA GLU A 518 -16.35 -9.52 -6.21
C GLU A 518 -16.09 -9.23 -4.73
N LEU A 519 -17.08 -8.77 -3.96
CA LEU A 519 -16.94 -8.46 -2.53
C LEU A 519 -17.30 -9.65 -1.61
N ARG A 520 -17.80 -10.76 -2.17
CA ARG A 520 -18.38 -11.84 -1.35
C ARG A 520 -17.31 -12.63 -0.59
N ASP A 521 -16.21 -12.97 -1.26
CA ASP A 521 -15.07 -13.66 -0.63
C ASP A 521 -14.48 -12.82 0.49
N ASP A 522 -14.24 -11.53 0.23
CA ASP A 522 -13.71 -10.58 1.21
C ASP A 522 -14.64 -10.39 2.41
N MET A 523 -15.94 -10.25 2.16
CA MET A 523 -16.91 -10.14 3.25
C MET A 523 -17.01 -11.46 4.05
N ALA A 524 -16.83 -12.62 3.42
CA ALA A 524 -16.74 -13.90 4.12
C ALA A 524 -15.48 -13.99 5.00
N ILE A 525 -14.34 -13.45 4.53
CA ILE A 525 -13.12 -13.30 5.33
C ILE A 525 -13.38 -12.38 6.53
N VAL A 526 -14.02 -11.22 6.32
CA VAL A 526 -14.36 -10.28 7.39
C VAL A 526 -15.27 -10.92 8.44
N LEU A 527 -16.35 -11.59 8.02
CA LEU A 527 -17.25 -12.27 8.97
C LEU A 527 -16.54 -13.41 9.72
N THR A 528 -15.66 -14.15 9.05
CA THR A 528 -14.86 -15.21 9.69
C THR A 528 -13.87 -14.64 10.70
N ASN A 529 -13.20 -13.54 10.35
CA ASN A 529 -12.26 -12.87 11.24
C ASN A 529 -12.96 -12.32 12.49
N HIS A 530 -14.20 -11.83 12.36
CA HIS A 530 -15.10 -11.42 13.45
C HIS A 530 -16.02 -12.56 13.93
N GLY A 531 -15.57 -13.81 13.78
CA GLY A 531 -16.44 -14.97 13.92
C GLY A 531 -17.03 -15.14 15.33
N ASP A 532 -16.42 -14.58 16.37
CA ASP A 532 -16.93 -14.61 17.75
C ASP A 532 -18.23 -13.80 17.92
N VAL A 533 -18.33 -12.62 17.30
CA VAL A 533 -19.53 -11.77 17.33
C VAL A 533 -20.54 -12.21 16.27
N VAL A 534 -20.08 -12.78 15.16
CA VAL A 534 -20.96 -13.37 14.13
C VAL A 534 -21.66 -14.61 14.68
N HIS A 535 -20.93 -15.57 15.27
CA HIS A 535 -21.49 -16.75 15.92
C HIS A 535 -22.45 -16.37 17.06
N HIS A 536 -22.06 -15.40 17.89
CA HIS A 536 -22.92 -14.88 18.97
C HIS A 536 -24.24 -14.33 18.44
N SER A 537 -24.19 -13.55 17.35
CA SER A 537 -25.38 -12.91 16.77
C SER A 537 -26.25 -13.88 15.97
N ALA A 538 -25.64 -14.81 15.23
CA ALA A 538 -26.33 -15.87 14.49
C ALA A 538 -27.09 -16.82 15.45
N SER A 539 -26.50 -17.09 16.62
CA SER A 539 -27.11 -17.95 17.65
C SER A 539 -28.06 -17.24 18.62
N ALA A 540 -28.17 -15.90 18.55
CA ALA A 540 -28.97 -15.12 19.48
C ALA A 540 -30.46 -15.51 19.44
N LEU A 541 -31.07 -15.64 20.62
CA LEU A 541 -32.48 -16.04 20.73
C LEU A 541 -33.44 -14.85 20.62
N ALA A 542 -32.96 -13.65 20.89
CA ALA A 542 -33.69 -12.39 20.82
C ALA A 542 -32.71 -11.23 20.67
N ASP A 543 -33.20 -10.09 20.21
CA ASP A 543 -32.39 -8.89 20.09
C ASP A 543 -32.32 -8.17 21.43
N ASP A 544 -31.11 -7.82 21.87
CA ASP A 544 -30.86 -7.00 23.05
C ASP A 544 -30.02 -5.78 22.66
N PRO A 545 -30.60 -4.57 22.63
CA PRO A 545 -29.87 -3.35 22.26
C PRO A 545 -28.79 -2.97 23.27
N LYS A 546 -28.70 -3.65 24.42
CA LYS A 546 -27.65 -3.45 25.43
C LYS A 546 -26.50 -4.44 25.30
N ASP A 547 -26.61 -5.44 24.43
CA ASP A 547 -25.56 -6.41 24.20
C ASP A 547 -24.53 -5.84 23.21
N PRO A 548 -23.31 -5.51 23.66
CA PRO A 548 -22.29 -4.91 22.81
C PRO A 548 -21.70 -5.88 21.78
N ARG A 549 -21.94 -7.20 21.90
CA ARG A 549 -21.49 -8.20 20.91
C ARG A 549 -22.50 -8.39 19.78
N LEU A 550 -23.76 -8.05 20.03
CA LEU A 550 -24.86 -8.31 19.11
C LEU A 550 -24.75 -7.43 17.86
N LEU A 551 -24.68 -8.07 16.70
CA LEU A 551 -24.81 -7.45 15.39
C LEU A 551 -26.29 -7.23 15.06
N ASP A 552 -26.57 -6.33 14.11
CA ASP A 552 -27.88 -6.29 13.47
C ASP A 552 -28.10 -7.59 12.69
N ARG A 553 -29.04 -8.41 13.18
CA ARG A 553 -29.22 -9.78 12.67
C ARG A 553 -29.95 -9.82 11.33
N GLU A 554 -30.74 -8.80 11.00
CA GLU A 554 -31.37 -8.67 9.68
C GLU A 554 -30.30 -8.37 8.63
N GLN A 555 -29.41 -7.41 8.92
CA GLN A 555 -28.28 -7.09 8.05
C GLN A 555 -27.30 -8.25 7.94
N LEU A 556 -26.99 -8.92 9.04
CA LEU A 556 -26.13 -10.11 9.04
C LEU A 556 -26.73 -11.23 8.17
N LEU A 557 -28.05 -11.44 8.24
CA LEU A 557 -28.73 -12.45 7.42
C LEU A 557 -28.68 -12.10 5.94
N GLU A 558 -28.99 -10.86 5.57
CA GLU A 558 -28.95 -10.43 4.17
C GLU A 558 -27.52 -10.55 3.60
N VAL A 559 -26.49 -10.10 4.32
CA VAL A 559 -25.10 -10.26 3.87
C VAL A 559 -24.69 -11.73 3.79
N SER A 560 -25.07 -12.56 4.78
CA SER A 560 -24.80 -14.01 4.74
C SER A 560 -25.49 -14.69 3.56
N LYS A 561 -26.71 -14.25 3.20
CA LYS A 561 -27.42 -14.70 1.99
C LYS A 561 -26.65 -14.31 0.74
N GLN A 562 -26.17 -13.07 0.62
CA GLN A 562 -25.41 -12.63 -0.56
C GLN A 562 -24.07 -13.36 -0.71
N ILE A 563 -23.32 -13.55 0.39
CA ILE A 563 -22.13 -14.43 0.44
C ILE A 563 -22.49 -15.83 -0.03
N SER A 564 -23.61 -16.36 0.44
CA SER A 564 -24.08 -17.70 0.09
C SER A 564 -24.53 -17.86 -1.37
N ARG A 565 -24.51 -16.83 -2.21
CA ARG A 565 -24.74 -16.94 -3.67
C ARG A 565 -23.46 -17.30 -4.44
N ASP A 566 -22.31 -17.24 -3.78
CA ASP A 566 -21.03 -17.73 -4.29
C ASP A 566 -20.57 -18.94 -3.47
N GLN A 567 -20.08 -19.99 -4.13
CA GLN A 567 -19.71 -21.20 -3.41
C GLN A 567 -18.40 -21.02 -2.62
N ASN A 568 -17.44 -20.30 -3.19
CA ASN A 568 -16.16 -20.06 -2.56
C ASN A 568 -16.37 -19.27 -1.25
N ALA A 569 -17.08 -18.14 -1.35
CA ALA A 569 -17.41 -17.31 -0.21
C ALA A 569 -18.26 -18.05 0.84
N TYR A 570 -19.24 -18.84 0.41
CA TYR A 570 -20.05 -19.67 1.31
C TYR A 570 -19.20 -20.65 2.11
N GLY A 571 -18.29 -21.35 1.44
CA GLY A 571 -17.44 -22.32 2.11
C GLY A 571 -16.44 -21.67 3.05
N MET A 572 -15.94 -20.48 2.69
CA MET A 572 -15.10 -19.67 3.56
C MET A 572 -15.80 -19.34 4.89
N LEU A 573 -17.03 -18.82 4.82
CA LEU A 573 -17.82 -18.46 5.99
C LEU A 573 -18.13 -19.67 6.87
N ASN A 574 -18.49 -20.82 6.27
CA ASN A 574 -18.81 -22.03 7.03
C ASN A 574 -17.58 -22.62 7.71
N GLU A 575 -16.43 -22.68 7.03
CA GLU A 575 -15.18 -23.14 7.63
C GLU A 575 -14.79 -22.26 8.83
N GLY A 576 -14.88 -20.94 8.66
CA GLY A 576 -14.64 -19.96 9.71
C GLY A 576 -15.54 -20.17 10.93
N LEU A 577 -16.84 -20.22 10.73
CA LEU A 577 -17.80 -20.37 11.83
C LEU A 577 -17.78 -21.76 12.46
N ASN A 578 -17.42 -22.82 11.71
CA ASN A 578 -17.17 -24.14 12.30
C ASN A 578 -16.03 -24.09 13.32
N ARG A 579 -14.94 -23.37 13.01
CA ARG A 579 -13.84 -23.17 13.96
C ARG A 579 -14.30 -22.43 15.20
N GLU A 580 -15.06 -21.35 15.03
CA GLU A 580 -15.58 -20.56 16.14
C GLU A 580 -16.58 -21.32 17.01
N MET A 581 -17.47 -22.12 16.42
CA MET A 581 -18.37 -22.99 17.17
C MET A 581 -17.59 -24.00 18.02
N VAL A 582 -16.52 -24.61 17.48
CA VAL A 582 -15.65 -25.50 18.26
C VAL A 582 -14.92 -24.72 19.35
N ARG A 583 -14.40 -23.52 19.06
CA ARG A 583 -13.77 -22.66 20.07
C ARG A 583 -14.75 -22.32 21.21
N ASP A 584 -15.96 -21.88 20.89
CA ASP A 584 -17.03 -21.57 21.85
C ASP A 584 -17.34 -22.76 22.77
N ILE A 585 -17.39 -23.98 22.20
CA ILE A 585 -17.60 -25.23 22.95
C ILE A 585 -16.50 -25.50 23.99
N HIS A 586 -15.24 -25.17 23.67
CA HIS A 586 -14.09 -25.46 24.53
C HIS A 586 -13.71 -24.31 25.48
N GLU A 587 -13.97 -23.05 25.11
CA GLU A 587 -13.41 -21.87 25.78
C GLU A 587 -14.42 -21.03 26.57
N ASP A 588 -15.68 -20.90 26.15
CA ASP A 588 -16.62 -19.93 26.74
C ASP A 588 -17.07 -20.32 28.18
N ASN A 589 -17.05 -21.62 28.49
CA ASN A 589 -17.32 -22.18 29.83
C ASN A 589 -18.54 -21.57 30.57
N PRO A 590 -19.75 -21.53 29.94
CA PRO A 590 -20.95 -20.99 30.59
C PRO A 590 -21.40 -21.85 31.78
N LYS A 591 -22.31 -21.29 32.60
CA LYS A 591 -22.85 -21.98 33.79
C LYS A 591 -23.56 -23.29 33.44
N ASP A 592 -24.32 -23.28 32.35
CA ASP A 592 -24.81 -24.50 31.72
C ASP A 592 -24.02 -24.73 30.42
N PRO A 593 -23.07 -25.69 30.39
CA PRO A 593 -22.30 -25.98 29.19
C PRO A 593 -23.15 -26.33 27.96
N LYS A 594 -24.43 -26.75 28.14
CA LYS A 594 -25.34 -26.97 27.01
C LYS A 594 -25.61 -25.70 26.20
N GLU A 595 -25.41 -24.51 26.77
CA GLU A 595 -25.55 -23.26 26.04
C GLU A 595 -24.67 -23.23 24.78
N THR A 596 -23.44 -23.75 24.84
CA THR A 596 -22.51 -23.78 23.69
C THR A 596 -22.99 -24.74 22.59
N LEU A 597 -23.56 -25.90 22.97
CA LEU A 597 -24.18 -26.85 22.03
C LEU A 597 -25.37 -26.22 21.31
N LEU A 598 -26.25 -25.56 22.08
CA LEU A 598 -27.44 -24.92 21.53
C LEU A 598 -27.06 -23.74 20.63
N ARG A 599 -26.05 -22.93 21.01
CA ARG A 599 -25.55 -21.86 20.15
C ARG A 599 -25.03 -22.40 18.83
N ALA A 600 -24.18 -23.44 18.85
CA ALA A 600 -23.68 -24.08 17.64
C ALA A 600 -24.82 -24.55 16.72
N GLY A 601 -25.83 -25.21 17.28
CA GLY A 601 -27.03 -25.59 16.52
C GLY A 601 -27.73 -24.38 15.89
N ASN A 602 -28.02 -23.32 16.65
CA ASN A 602 -28.70 -22.14 16.12
C ASN A 602 -27.89 -21.44 15.00
N THR A 603 -26.56 -21.37 15.12
CA THR A 603 -25.68 -20.80 14.09
C THR A 603 -25.74 -21.60 12.79
N VAL A 604 -25.67 -22.94 12.84
CA VAL A 604 -25.85 -23.79 11.65
C VAL A 604 -27.22 -23.53 11.01
N GLY A 605 -28.29 -23.47 11.82
CA GLY A 605 -29.63 -23.16 11.34
C GLY A 605 -29.75 -21.79 10.65
N PHE A 606 -29.07 -20.78 11.18
CA PHE A 606 -28.99 -19.44 10.58
C PHE A 606 -28.30 -19.46 9.21
N LEU A 607 -27.14 -20.10 9.10
CA LEU A 607 -26.39 -20.22 7.85
C LEU A 607 -27.17 -21.00 6.79
N GLU A 608 -27.90 -22.04 7.20
CA GLU A 608 -28.79 -22.77 6.30
C GLU A 608 -29.90 -21.91 5.75
N GLN A 609 -30.49 -21.05 6.58
CA GLN A 609 -31.54 -20.15 6.11
C GLN A 609 -31.00 -19.12 5.12
N ALA A 610 -29.82 -18.55 5.39
CA ALA A 610 -29.13 -17.67 4.46
C ALA A 610 -28.86 -18.39 3.11
N ARG A 611 -28.39 -19.64 3.18
CA ARG A 611 -28.15 -20.45 2.00
C ARG A 611 -29.43 -20.82 1.24
N TYR A 612 -30.51 -21.12 1.95
CA TYR A 612 -31.82 -21.38 1.35
C TYR A 612 -32.31 -20.16 0.57
N GLN A 613 -32.25 -18.96 1.17
CA GLN A 613 -32.64 -17.72 0.49
C GLN A 613 -31.76 -17.43 -0.74
N ALA A 614 -30.46 -17.71 -0.67
CA ALA A 614 -29.54 -17.57 -1.80
C ALA A 614 -29.93 -18.49 -2.97
N LEU A 615 -30.20 -19.77 -2.66
CA LEU A 615 -30.63 -20.77 -3.65
C LEU A 615 -31.98 -20.43 -4.29
N GLU A 616 -32.91 -19.87 -3.51
CA GLU A 616 -34.21 -19.44 -4.03
C GLU A 616 -34.09 -18.23 -4.97
N THR A 617 -33.18 -17.30 -4.64
CA THR A 617 -32.93 -16.07 -5.41
C THR A 617 -32.36 -16.39 -6.80
N ASP A 618 -31.36 -17.27 -6.87
CA ASP A 618 -30.62 -17.56 -8.11
C ASP A 618 -31.11 -18.84 -8.83
N LYS A 619 -32.26 -19.40 -8.43
CA LYS A 619 -32.76 -20.72 -8.89
C LYS A 619 -32.89 -20.88 -10.42
N ASP A 620 -32.99 -19.77 -11.15
CA ASP A 620 -33.17 -19.71 -12.61
C ASP A 620 -31.94 -19.08 -13.32
N ASP A 621 -30.83 -18.81 -12.60
CA ASP A 621 -29.60 -18.25 -13.17
C ASP A 621 -28.78 -19.34 -13.88
N PRO A 622 -28.63 -19.30 -15.22
CA PRO A 622 -27.88 -20.30 -15.98
C PRO A 622 -26.36 -20.23 -15.76
N SER A 623 -25.84 -19.17 -15.12
CA SER A 623 -24.43 -19.06 -14.73
C SER A 623 -24.14 -19.73 -13.39
N TRP A 624 -25.17 -20.25 -12.72
CA TRP A 624 -25.07 -20.94 -11.44
C TRP A 624 -23.99 -22.02 -11.46
N ASP A 625 -23.98 -22.93 -12.45
CA ASP A 625 -22.98 -24.01 -12.54
C ASP A 625 -21.51 -23.52 -12.66
N ALA A 626 -21.28 -22.31 -13.19
CA ALA A 626 -19.94 -21.72 -13.32
C ALA A 626 -19.44 -21.11 -12.00
N LYS A 627 -20.34 -20.69 -11.10
CA LYS A 627 -20.03 -20.17 -9.75
C LYS A 627 -19.55 -21.26 -8.76
N TRP A 628 -19.43 -22.50 -9.23
CA TRP A 628 -19.10 -23.70 -8.45
C TRP A 628 -17.80 -24.39 -8.90
N LEU A 629 -17.02 -23.77 -9.79
CA LEU A 629 -15.74 -24.32 -10.24
C LEU A 629 -14.71 -24.32 -9.09
N TYR A 630 -14.40 -25.53 -8.63
CA TYR A 630 -13.70 -25.85 -7.39
C TYR A 630 -12.21 -25.40 -7.35
N HIS A 631 -11.88 -24.56 -6.38
CA HIS A 631 -10.53 -24.41 -5.79
C HIS A 631 -10.68 -24.54 -4.27
N GLY A 632 -9.98 -25.50 -3.65
CA GLY A 632 -10.13 -25.77 -2.21
C GLY A 632 -9.82 -24.55 -1.31
N PHE A 633 -10.56 -24.43 -0.20
CA PHE A 633 -10.66 -23.26 0.71
C PHE A 633 -9.43 -22.95 1.59
N GLY A 634 -8.21 -22.98 1.04
CA GLY A 634 -6.97 -22.84 1.81
C GLY A 634 -6.56 -21.42 2.27
N SER A 635 -7.32 -20.37 1.93
CA SER A 635 -6.85 -18.97 2.02
C SER A 635 -7.16 -18.22 3.33
N ILE A 636 -8.12 -18.67 4.15
CA ILE A 636 -8.56 -17.91 5.35
C ILE A 636 -7.67 -18.12 6.58
N VAL A 637 -6.76 -19.11 6.54
CA VAL A 637 -5.94 -19.49 7.71
C VAL A 637 -5.17 -18.30 8.31
N ASN A 638 -4.78 -17.32 7.48
CA ASN A 638 -4.07 -16.13 7.95
C ASN A 638 -4.97 -15.08 8.64
N PHE A 639 -6.29 -15.17 8.47
CA PHE A 639 -7.25 -14.18 8.97
C PHE A 639 -8.12 -14.69 10.13
N ALA A 640 -8.22 -16.00 10.35
CA ALA A 640 -9.00 -16.54 11.47
C ALA A 640 -8.22 -16.43 12.80
N PRO A 641 -8.69 -15.66 13.81
CA PRO A 641 -8.03 -15.55 15.12
C PRO A 641 -7.96 -16.91 15.84
N GLY A 642 -6.87 -17.14 16.59
CA GLY A 642 -6.79 -18.21 17.58
C GLY A 642 -6.77 -19.65 17.02
N VAL A 643 -5.57 -20.18 16.70
CA VAL A 643 -5.35 -21.64 16.59
C VAL A 643 -4.02 -22.02 17.27
N GLY A 644 -3.96 -21.84 18.59
CA GLY A 644 -2.90 -22.38 19.45
C GLY A 644 -3.47 -23.42 20.41
N ASP A 645 -3.01 -24.67 20.30
CA ASP A 645 -3.32 -25.83 21.17
C ASP A 645 -4.81 -26.23 21.34
N LEU A 646 -5.72 -25.72 20.51
CA LEU A 646 -7.05 -26.30 20.33
C LEU A 646 -6.94 -27.70 19.72
N ALA A 647 -7.88 -28.59 20.03
CA ALA A 647 -7.94 -29.92 19.44
C ALA A 647 -8.20 -29.80 17.92
N GLN A 648 -7.14 -29.62 17.14
CA GLN A 648 -7.15 -29.50 15.67
C GLN A 648 -7.99 -30.61 15.02
N ARG A 649 -7.96 -31.81 15.63
CA ARG A 649 -8.79 -32.97 15.28
C ARG A 649 -10.31 -32.74 15.34
N GLY A 650 -10.80 -31.90 16.26
CA GLY A 650 -12.23 -31.56 16.39
C GLY A 650 -12.69 -30.64 15.28
N ILE A 651 -11.89 -29.59 15.00
CA ILE A 651 -12.10 -28.69 13.85
C ILE A 651 -12.05 -29.48 12.54
N ASP A 652 -11.01 -30.31 12.35
CA ASP A 652 -10.82 -31.12 11.16
C ASP A 652 -12.00 -32.08 10.94
N ALA A 653 -12.55 -32.67 12.01
CA ALA A 653 -13.69 -33.58 11.92
C ALA A 653 -14.98 -32.86 11.51
N VAL A 654 -15.31 -31.71 12.14
CA VAL A 654 -16.50 -30.93 11.78
C VAL A 654 -16.40 -30.38 10.36
N ALA A 655 -15.24 -29.82 10.00
CA ALA A 655 -14.99 -29.29 8.66
C ALA A 655 -14.99 -30.40 7.60
N TYR A 656 -14.42 -31.57 7.88
CA TYR A 656 -14.42 -32.72 6.97
C TYR A 656 -15.83 -33.22 6.67
N GLU A 657 -16.67 -33.40 7.69
CA GLU A 657 -18.06 -33.85 7.49
C GLU A 657 -18.85 -32.83 6.66
N TRP A 658 -18.75 -31.54 7.01
CA TRP A 658 -19.38 -30.47 6.24
C TRP A 658 -18.87 -30.42 4.77
N GLN A 659 -17.55 -30.45 4.54
CA GLN A 659 -16.95 -30.42 3.19
C GLN A 659 -17.35 -31.63 2.34
N THR A 660 -17.31 -32.83 2.91
CA THR A 660 -17.67 -34.07 2.19
C THR A 660 -19.09 -33.99 1.66
N GLN A 661 -20.01 -33.48 2.47
CA GLN A 661 -21.42 -33.37 2.11
C GLN A 661 -21.70 -32.22 1.16
N GLU A 662 -20.99 -31.10 1.33
CA GLU A 662 -21.06 -30.01 0.37
C GLU A 662 -20.64 -30.50 -1.01
N GLN A 663 -19.58 -31.31 -1.11
CA GLN A 663 -19.16 -31.94 -2.37
C GLN A 663 -20.25 -32.84 -2.98
N GLU A 664 -20.91 -33.68 -2.16
CA GLU A 664 -22.04 -34.51 -2.62
C GLU A 664 -23.22 -33.66 -3.12
N ARG A 665 -23.42 -32.45 -2.56
CA ARG A 665 -24.44 -31.51 -3.01
C ARG A 665 -24.11 -30.92 -4.38
N ILE A 666 -22.83 -30.66 -4.68
CA ILE A 666 -22.34 -30.15 -5.98
C ILE A 666 -22.65 -31.13 -7.10
N ASP A 667 -22.28 -32.38 -6.88
CA ASP A 667 -22.36 -33.43 -7.89
C ASP A 667 -23.81 -33.71 -8.33
N ASP A 668 -24.78 -33.30 -7.50
CA ASP A 668 -26.22 -33.50 -7.67
C ASP A 668 -27.03 -32.22 -7.93
N ILE A 669 -26.38 -31.07 -8.24
CA ILE A 669 -27.03 -29.77 -8.56
C ILE A 669 -28.14 -29.89 -9.62
N LEU A 670 -28.17 -30.98 -10.40
CA LEU A 670 -29.22 -31.31 -11.36
C LEU A 670 -30.61 -31.70 -10.78
N VAL A 671 -30.78 -31.96 -9.47
CA VAL A 671 -32.05 -32.60 -8.98
C VAL A 671 -32.84 -31.82 -7.90
N ARG A 672 -32.33 -30.75 -7.28
CA ARG A 672 -33.06 -30.01 -6.20
C ARG A 672 -33.68 -30.96 -5.15
N ASP A 673 -32.94 -31.97 -4.70
CA ASP A 673 -33.46 -32.95 -3.75
C ASP A 673 -33.25 -32.47 -2.31
N ASN A 674 -34.32 -31.96 -1.68
CA ASN A 674 -34.32 -31.47 -0.29
C ASN A 674 -33.86 -32.53 0.73
N GLN A 675 -33.88 -33.81 0.35
CA GLN A 675 -33.47 -34.92 1.21
C GLN A 675 -31.96 -34.90 1.53
N LYS A 676 -31.10 -34.64 0.54
CA LYS A 676 -29.63 -34.64 0.76
C LYS A 676 -29.14 -33.42 1.52
N VAL A 677 -29.85 -32.28 1.41
CA VAL A 677 -29.60 -31.09 2.22
C VAL A 677 -29.84 -31.38 3.71
N PHE A 678 -30.88 -32.15 4.01
CA PHE A 678 -31.21 -32.56 5.37
C PHE A 678 -30.21 -33.59 5.93
N GLU A 679 -29.82 -34.60 5.14
CA GLU A 679 -28.79 -35.59 5.53
C GLU A 679 -27.41 -34.95 5.74
N GLY A 680 -27.07 -33.93 4.95
CA GLY A 680 -25.88 -33.09 5.09
C GLY A 680 -25.79 -32.46 6.49
N ARG A 681 -26.75 -31.59 6.77
CA ARG A 681 -26.94 -30.94 8.06
C ARG A 681 -26.79 -31.89 9.26
N GLU A 682 -27.41 -33.07 9.21
CA GLU A 682 -27.42 -33.99 10.35
C GLU A 682 -26.02 -34.48 10.75
N ASN A 683 -25.11 -34.75 9.80
CA ASN A 683 -23.76 -35.22 10.19
C ASN A 683 -22.88 -34.07 10.72
N GLN A 684 -22.98 -32.85 10.18
CA GLN A 684 -22.27 -31.69 10.74
C GLN A 684 -22.71 -31.43 12.19
N LEU A 685 -24.03 -31.42 12.44
CA LEU A 685 -24.59 -31.26 13.78
C LEU A 685 -24.20 -32.42 14.71
N GLN A 686 -24.15 -33.65 14.19
CA GLN A 686 -23.67 -34.80 14.94
C GLN A 686 -22.18 -34.68 15.31
N ALA A 687 -21.34 -34.18 14.40
CA ALA A 687 -19.92 -33.95 14.66
C ALA A 687 -19.71 -32.87 15.74
N LEU A 688 -20.48 -31.78 15.69
CA LEU A 688 -20.49 -30.75 16.75
C LEU A 688 -20.98 -31.31 18.10
N ALA A 689 -22.02 -32.15 18.11
CA ALA A 689 -22.49 -32.82 19.32
C ALA A 689 -21.45 -33.78 19.90
N ASP A 690 -20.75 -34.54 19.03
CA ASP A 690 -19.67 -35.43 19.43
C ASP A 690 -18.47 -34.63 19.99
N GLU A 691 -18.15 -33.48 19.42
CA GLU A 691 -17.11 -32.59 19.91
C GLU A 691 -17.47 -31.95 21.26
N TRP A 692 -18.72 -31.48 21.41
CA TRP A 692 -19.23 -30.99 22.69
C TRP A 692 -19.14 -32.06 23.79
N ALA A 693 -19.46 -33.32 23.48
CA ALA A 693 -19.36 -34.43 24.42
C ALA A 693 -17.90 -34.69 24.87
N LYS A 694 -16.92 -34.50 23.98
CA LYS A 694 -15.49 -34.61 24.31
C LYS A 694 -15.04 -33.46 25.22
N ALA A 695 -15.49 -32.24 24.95
CA ALA A 695 -15.19 -31.07 25.78
C ALA A 695 -15.85 -31.15 27.17
N ASN A 696 -17.00 -31.83 27.27
CA ASN A 696 -17.84 -31.87 28.47
C ASN A 696 -18.08 -33.30 29.03
N PRO A 697 -17.01 -34.05 29.40
CA PRO A 697 -17.10 -35.48 29.74
C PRO A 697 -17.88 -35.78 31.04
N GLY A 698 -18.16 -34.77 31.87
CA GLY A 698 -18.89 -34.90 33.13
C GLY A 698 -20.42 -34.87 33.00
N HIS A 699 -20.95 -34.65 31.80
CA HIS A 699 -22.40 -34.55 31.57
C HIS A 699 -23.05 -35.90 31.21
N SER A 700 -24.22 -36.19 31.79
CA SER A 700 -24.91 -37.48 31.67
C SER A 700 -25.75 -37.66 30.40
N ASN A 701 -25.51 -36.88 29.34
CA ASN A 701 -26.32 -36.92 28.12
C ASN A 701 -25.88 -38.07 27.22
N THR A 702 -26.84 -38.77 26.62
CA THR A 702 -26.54 -39.76 25.58
C THR A 702 -26.27 -39.07 24.24
N ARG A 703 -25.55 -39.74 23.33
CA ARG A 703 -25.38 -39.26 21.94
C ARG A 703 -26.72 -38.88 21.31
N TYR A 704 -27.74 -39.73 21.44
CA TYR A 704 -29.09 -39.47 20.95
C TYR A 704 -29.68 -38.15 21.49
N THR A 705 -29.53 -37.90 22.79
CA THR A 705 -30.03 -36.67 23.43
C THR A 705 -29.33 -35.43 22.87
N LEU A 706 -28.00 -35.47 22.77
CA LEU A 706 -27.20 -34.35 22.24
C LEU A 706 -27.56 -34.06 20.78
N THR A 707 -27.66 -35.11 19.95
CA THR A 707 -28.06 -35.01 18.54
C THR A 707 -29.46 -34.41 18.41
N ASN A 708 -30.43 -34.86 19.20
CA ASN A 708 -31.78 -34.31 19.16
C ASN A 708 -31.83 -32.84 19.61
N GLU A 709 -31.07 -32.47 20.66
CA GLU A 709 -31.01 -31.11 21.17
C GLU A 709 -30.39 -30.14 20.17
N ILE A 710 -29.25 -30.49 19.56
CA ILE A 710 -28.58 -29.64 18.58
C ILE A 710 -29.40 -29.52 17.27
N ASN A 711 -30.06 -30.60 16.83
CA ASN A 711 -30.97 -30.55 15.67
C ASN A 711 -32.17 -29.65 15.92
N GLY A 712 -32.78 -29.75 17.11
CA GLY A 712 -33.84 -28.85 17.53
C GLY A 712 -33.38 -27.39 17.60
N ALA A 713 -32.18 -27.14 18.11
CA ALA A 713 -31.58 -25.81 18.11
C ALA A 713 -31.37 -25.25 16.70
N ALA A 714 -30.84 -26.05 15.77
CA ALA A 714 -30.69 -25.67 14.38
C ALA A 714 -32.03 -25.41 13.68
N TYR A 715 -33.08 -26.17 13.99
CA TYR A 715 -34.40 -25.94 13.42
C TYR A 715 -34.96 -24.59 13.90
N ASN A 716 -34.86 -24.33 15.20
CA ASN A 716 -35.27 -23.06 15.77
C ASN A 716 -34.42 -21.88 15.25
N GLY A 717 -33.12 -22.09 15.03
CA GLY A 717 -32.22 -21.09 14.44
C GLY A 717 -32.65 -20.71 13.02
N ASN A 718 -32.94 -21.70 12.19
CA ASN A 718 -33.47 -21.53 10.84
C ASN A 718 -34.81 -20.76 10.84
N ASP A 719 -35.76 -21.18 11.68
CA ASP A 719 -37.06 -20.51 11.80
C ASP A 719 -36.94 -19.06 12.28
N ARG A 720 -36.02 -18.78 13.23
CA ARG A 720 -35.75 -17.40 13.68
C ARG A 720 -35.15 -16.56 12.57
N ALA A 721 -34.14 -17.07 11.88
CA ALA A 721 -33.53 -16.38 10.75
C ALA A 721 -34.57 -16.09 9.65
N LYS A 722 -35.45 -17.06 9.37
CA LYS A 722 -36.56 -16.86 8.42
C LYS A 722 -37.50 -15.73 8.85
N GLY A 723 -37.76 -15.60 10.15
CA GLY A 723 -38.55 -14.52 10.71
C GLY A 723 -37.90 -13.13 10.62
N LEU A 724 -36.57 -13.04 10.50
CA LEU A 724 -35.85 -11.77 10.36
C LEU A 724 -36.00 -11.16 8.96
N GLY A 725 -35.99 -12.00 7.90
CA GLY A 725 -36.02 -11.52 6.51
C GLY A 725 -37.33 -10.89 6.04
N GLY A 726 -38.36 -10.83 6.90
CA GLY A 726 -39.73 -10.51 6.49
C GLY A 726 -40.35 -11.62 5.62
N GLY A 727 -41.65 -11.89 5.82
CA GLY A 727 -42.37 -12.91 5.05
C GLY A 727 -42.70 -12.51 3.62
#